data_AF-Q007S3-F1
#
_entry.id   AF-Q007S3-F1
#
_cell.length_a   1.000
_cell.length_b   1.000
_cell.length_c   1.000
_cell.angle_alpha   90.00
_cell.angle_beta   90.00
_cell.angle_gamma   90.00
#
_symmetry.space_group_name_H-M   'P 1'
#
loop_
_entity.id
_entity.type
_entity.pdbx_description
1 polymer ?
#
loop_
_entity_poly.entity_id
_entity_poly.type
_entity_poly.pdbx_seq_one_letter_code
_entity_poly.pdbx_strand_id
1 'polypeptide(L)'
;MLVKFWGINQGGGDGDGSVNYLLNERVEQGTAKVLKGDANLTKSLLLSLTQKHKACVGCLSFEESNINDGLKYELMESFENALLTQEMQGRYNILWVEHTDKGRLELNFVIPQIDLERQKAFNPYYHKVDLKRIDTWKDCINLKHNFTNPKDIEKQHNIQQHQTKNPKNKELLATYEKLDKLIQDNLGKLFNSRADIINFLKDNQCEVTRQGKDYISVKLPNEPKTKRLKGFYYHEKFKTMADIKEQLSEVRQRKIQREHPNYQRDSDNHAEFWRKLENKLHEGMEHKQGYYERLFQMDSSNPRWFKEQLPGARESQKRTQQNHANEITRTRETNPQEPSQEVLTNAPNFHHGSSHHGSNINGGILSHHFALQKQGIRAFTERSLSVKTRNRPTKQRQSAKILPTNTDQEIRRKNAERLLKQVAERFNQRSRELTERERDLTQRKEQRNREFRERQKRAIDQARESYSRISKTKQRLLEIRGRNLELERELRNAIANTQHIISQISSSRESRESRIKASDTNLRTERNHAQKRFTEHVQSDFTTRITERSNQRARDFTSSIQRIENTIRDFRNNAQARARTILHNLYARTRDAINAIKNIYRNAKERIRDFFQRSDERLSRRMEQETRELHAKTTQLDRKIREYNQKIENERSYSRGYGR
;
A
#
# COMPACT_ATOMS: atom_id res chain seq x y z
N MET A 1 -10.58 -6.50 -9.45
CA MET A 1 -12.06 -6.56 -9.60
C MET A 1 -12.64 -5.35 -10.34
N LEU A 2 -13.69 -5.58 -11.13
CA LEU A 2 -14.52 -4.61 -11.86
C LEU A 2 -15.95 -4.59 -11.31
N VAL A 3 -16.62 -3.44 -11.39
CA VAL A 3 -18.06 -3.30 -11.14
C VAL A 3 -18.73 -2.85 -12.43
N LYS A 4 -19.75 -3.59 -12.89
CA LYS A 4 -20.48 -3.26 -14.12
C LYS A 4 -21.98 -3.31 -13.88
N PHE A 5 -22.66 -2.23 -14.21
CA PHE A 5 -24.12 -2.20 -14.32
C PHE A 5 -24.52 -2.41 -15.78
N TRP A 6 -25.60 -3.14 -16.01
CA TRP A 6 -26.12 -3.39 -17.35
C TRP A 6 -27.29 -2.45 -17.68
N GLY A 7 -27.26 -1.84 -18.86
CA GLY A 7 -28.37 -1.05 -19.36
C GLY A 7 -29.48 -1.96 -19.86
N ILE A 8 -30.66 -1.88 -19.24
CA ILE A 8 -31.87 -2.56 -19.73
C ILE A 8 -32.42 -1.81 -20.95
N ASN A 9 -31.81 -2.02 -22.11
CA ASN A 9 -32.35 -1.59 -23.41
C ASN A 9 -33.36 -2.60 -23.99
N GLN A 10 -33.78 -3.59 -23.21
CA GLN A 10 -34.83 -4.53 -23.56
C GLN A 10 -36.18 -3.91 -23.19
N GLY A 11 -36.81 -3.22 -24.14
CA GLY A 11 -38.22 -2.87 -24.02
C GLY A 11 -39.06 -4.15 -23.93
N GLY A 12 -39.99 -4.20 -22.97
CA GLY A 12 -41.15 -5.10 -23.04
C GLY A 12 -40.92 -6.59 -22.80
N GLY A 13 -39.81 -7.02 -22.19
CA GLY A 13 -39.68 -8.41 -21.70
C GLY A 13 -40.45 -8.60 -20.39
N ASP A 14 -41.13 -9.74 -20.24
CA ASP A 14 -41.71 -10.19 -18.98
C ASP A 14 -40.65 -10.02 -17.87
N GLY A 15 -41.03 -9.42 -16.74
CA GLY A 15 -40.09 -8.84 -15.76
C GLY A 15 -39.02 -9.82 -15.21
N ASP A 16 -39.11 -11.10 -15.51
CA ASP A 16 -38.24 -12.17 -15.03
C ASP A 16 -37.01 -12.47 -15.90
N GLY A 17 -36.88 -11.88 -17.10
CA GLY A 17 -35.79 -12.18 -18.04
C GLY A 17 -34.39 -12.06 -17.45
N SER A 18 -34.16 -11.12 -16.53
CA SER A 18 -32.88 -10.95 -15.84
C SER A 18 -32.56 -12.11 -14.90
N VAL A 19 -33.56 -12.65 -14.18
CA VAL A 19 -33.38 -13.79 -13.27
C VAL A 19 -33.20 -15.06 -14.07
N ASN A 20 -33.99 -15.28 -15.12
CA ASN A 20 -33.87 -16.43 -16.01
C ASN A 20 -32.50 -16.45 -16.71
N TYR A 21 -31.96 -15.28 -17.09
CA TYR A 21 -30.62 -15.19 -17.66
C TYR A 21 -29.52 -15.61 -16.68
N LEU A 22 -29.65 -15.24 -15.39
CA LEU A 22 -28.69 -15.62 -14.36
C LEU A 22 -28.79 -17.10 -13.97
N LEU A 23 -29.99 -17.69 -14.07
CA LEU A 23 -30.30 -19.05 -13.64
C LEU A 23 -30.89 -19.86 -14.81
N ASN A 24 -30.06 -20.12 -15.82
CA ASN A 24 -30.38 -20.93 -17.00
C ASN A 24 -29.65 -22.28 -16.96
N GLU A 25 -29.26 -22.85 -18.12
CA GLU A 25 -28.50 -24.11 -18.20
C GLU A 25 -27.19 -24.11 -17.39
N ARG A 26 -26.66 -22.95 -17.01
CA ARG A 26 -25.47 -22.82 -16.14
C ARG A 26 -25.65 -23.46 -14.77
N VAL A 27 -26.88 -23.50 -14.26
CA VAL A 27 -27.18 -24.11 -12.95
C VAL A 27 -26.96 -25.63 -13.03
N GLU A 28 -27.48 -26.26 -14.09
CA GLU A 28 -27.30 -27.70 -14.34
C GLU A 28 -25.83 -28.04 -14.64
N GLN A 29 -25.11 -27.12 -15.29
CA GLN A 29 -23.66 -27.25 -15.55
C GLN A 29 -22.79 -26.99 -14.31
N GLY A 30 -23.36 -26.61 -13.17
CA GLY A 30 -22.62 -26.29 -11.95
C GLY A 30 -21.78 -25.02 -12.02
N THR A 31 -21.98 -24.18 -13.05
CA THR A 31 -21.24 -22.93 -13.26
C THR A 31 -22.02 -21.69 -12.80
N ALA A 32 -23.27 -21.87 -12.33
CA ALA A 32 -24.05 -20.83 -11.66
C ALA A 32 -24.60 -21.31 -10.31
N LYS A 33 -24.46 -20.47 -9.27
CA LYS A 33 -24.92 -20.77 -7.91
C LYS A 33 -25.53 -19.54 -7.24
N VAL A 34 -26.72 -19.69 -6.65
CA VAL A 34 -27.33 -18.63 -5.83
C VAL A 34 -26.55 -18.51 -4.51
N LEU A 35 -26.09 -17.28 -4.19
CA LEU A 35 -25.35 -16.99 -2.96
C LEU A 35 -26.24 -16.34 -1.89
N LYS A 36 -27.14 -15.44 -2.28
CA LYS A 36 -28.02 -14.68 -1.38
C LYS A 36 -29.32 -14.32 -2.08
N GLY A 37 -30.44 -14.38 -1.35
CA GLY A 37 -31.78 -14.06 -1.85
C GLY A 37 -32.52 -15.29 -2.39
N ASP A 38 -33.79 -15.09 -2.74
CA ASP A 38 -34.67 -16.12 -3.31
C ASP A 38 -35.04 -15.73 -4.74
N ALA A 39 -34.65 -16.56 -5.71
CA ALA A 39 -34.86 -16.31 -7.11
C ALA A 39 -36.35 -16.22 -7.49
N ASN A 40 -37.20 -17.06 -6.90
CA ASN A 40 -38.64 -17.06 -7.16
C ASN A 40 -39.31 -15.82 -6.57
N LEU A 41 -38.87 -15.39 -5.39
CA LEU A 41 -39.33 -14.13 -4.79
C LEU A 41 -38.93 -12.93 -5.64
N THR A 42 -37.66 -12.82 -6.03
CA THR A 42 -37.16 -11.73 -6.89
C THR A 42 -37.90 -11.71 -8.22
N LYS A 43 -38.11 -12.88 -8.83
CA LYS A 43 -38.89 -13.04 -10.06
C LYS A 43 -40.33 -12.55 -9.90
N SER A 44 -41.01 -12.95 -8.83
CA SER A 44 -42.38 -12.54 -8.54
C SER A 44 -42.50 -11.03 -8.34
N LEU A 45 -41.56 -10.43 -7.60
CA LEU A 45 -41.49 -8.98 -7.41
C LEU A 45 -41.33 -8.27 -8.76
N LEU A 46 -40.40 -8.71 -9.61
CA LEU A 46 -40.19 -8.09 -10.91
C LEU A 46 -41.42 -8.21 -11.82
N LEU A 47 -42.13 -9.34 -11.80
CA LEU A 47 -43.36 -9.52 -12.57
C LEU A 47 -44.48 -8.59 -12.09
N SER A 48 -44.55 -8.29 -10.78
CA SER A 48 -45.55 -7.35 -10.24
C SER A 48 -45.30 -5.88 -10.60
N LEU A 49 -44.09 -5.51 -11.03
CA LEU A 49 -43.76 -4.12 -11.35
C LEU A 49 -44.34 -3.72 -12.71
N THR A 50 -45.05 -2.59 -12.74
CA THR A 50 -45.67 -2.03 -13.96
C THR A 50 -44.79 -1.02 -14.69
N GLN A 51 -43.75 -0.51 -14.03
CA GLN A 51 -42.80 0.45 -14.59
C GLN A 51 -41.96 -0.13 -15.74
N LYS A 52 -41.50 0.74 -16.64
CA LYS A 52 -40.69 0.39 -17.81
C LYS A 52 -39.34 -0.25 -17.43
N HIS A 53 -38.69 0.28 -16.40
CA HIS A 53 -37.43 -0.25 -15.88
C HIS A 53 -37.72 -0.95 -14.56
N LYS A 54 -37.61 -2.29 -14.56
CA LYS A 54 -38.05 -3.11 -13.41
C LYS A 54 -36.90 -3.58 -12.53
N ALA A 55 -35.70 -3.70 -13.07
CA ALA A 55 -34.55 -4.28 -12.39
C ALA A 55 -33.29 -3.41 -12.55
N CYS A 56 -32.53 -3.22 -11.48
CA CYS A 56 -31.13 -2.82 -11.57
C CYS A 56 -30.30 -4.11 -11.57
N VAL A 57 -29.48 -4.30 -12.59
CA VAL A 57 -28.69 -5.53 -12.76
C VAL A 57 -27.23 -5.18 -12.99
N GLY A 58 -26.34 -5.97 -12.42
CA GLY A 58 -24.91 -5.81 -12.63
C GLY A 58 -24.11 -6.99 -12.11
N CYS A 59 -22.79 -6.84 -12.15
CA CYS A 59 -21.87 -7.83 -11.61
C CYS A 59 -20.59 -7.21 -11.03
N LEU A 60 -20.02 -7.92 -10.05
CA LEU A 60 -18.65 -7.79 -9.62
C LEU A 60 -17.83 -8.85 -10.37
N SER A 61 -16.93 -8.43 -11.26
CA SER A 61 -16.12 -9.35 -12.08
C SER A 61 -14.68 -9.36 -11.59
N PHE A 62 -14.14 -10.54 -11.36
CA PHE A 62 -12.80 -10.75 -10.87
C PHE A 62 -11.92 -11.28 -11.99
N GLU A 63 -10.62 -10.99 -11.91
CA GLU A 63 -9.64 -11.63 -12.81
C GLU A 63 -9.14 -12.93 -12.18
N GLU A 64 -9.11 -12.94 -10.85
CA GLU A 64 -8.87 -14.09 -10.01
C GLU A 64 -9.90 -15.19 -10.31
N SER A 65 -9.43 -16.44 -10.40
CA SER A 65 -10.27 -17.58 -10.77
C SER A 65 -11.38 -17.83 -9.74
N ASN A 66 -11.07 -17.62 -8.46
CA ASN A 66 -12.01 -17.70 -7.35
C ASN A 66 -11.50 -16.91 -6.14
N ILE A 67 -12.39 -16.63 -5.19
CA ILE A 67 -12.07 -16.04 -3.89
C ILE A 67 -12.76 -16.85 -2.78
N ASN A 68 -12.31 -16.70 -1.53
CA ASN A 68 -12.92 -17.39 -0.40
C ASN A 68 -14.41 -17.00 -0.23
N ASP A 69 -15.26 -17.96 0.13
CA ASP A 69 -16.71 -17.72 0.30
C ASP A 69 -17.03 -16.64 1.34
N GLY A 70 -16.32 -16.60 2.47
CA GLY A 70 -16.47 -15.54 3.47
C GLY A 70 -16.18 -14.15 2.90
N LEU A 71 -15.14 -14.05 2.04
CA LEU A 71 -14.82 -12.82 1.33
C LEU A 71 -15.90 -12.44 0.30
N LYS A 72 -16.52 -13.41 -0.40
CA LYS A 72 -17.66 -13.14 -1.29
C LYS A 72 -18.78 -12.43 -0.54
N TYR A 73 -19.16 -12.96 0.62
CA TYR A 73 -20.22 -12.39 1.44
C TYR A 73 -19.86 -11.01 2.00
N GLU A 74 -18.61 -10.80 2.45
CA GLU A 74 -18.12 -9.48 2.88
C GLU A 74 -18.22 -8.45 1.74
N LEU A 75 -17.79 -8.82 0.52
CA LEU A 75 -17.85 -7.94 -0.64
C LEU A 75 -19.28 -7.62 -1.07
N MET A 76 -20.18 -8.61 -1.04
CA MET A 76 -21.60 -8.42 -1.35
C MET A 76 -22.25 -7.44 -0.37
N GLU A 77 -22.02 -7.60 0.93
CA GLU A 77 -22.55 -6.70 1.96
C GLU A 77 -21.94 -5.30 1.87
N SER A 78 -20.62 -5.21 1.69
CA SER A 78 -19.91 -3.94 1.53
C SER A 78 -20.38 -3.18 0.28
N PHE A 79 -20.61 -3.89 -0.83
CA PHE A 79 -21.15 -3.30 -2.05
C PHE A 79 -22.58 -2.79 -1.86
N GLU A 80 -23.46 -3.60 -1.25
CA GLU A 80 -24.83 -3.20 -0.93
C GLU A 80 -24.84 -1.94 -0.06
N ASN A 81 -23.98 -1.86 0.95
CA ASN A 81 -23.87 -0.67 1.80
C ASN A 81 -23.32 0.54 1.03
N ALA A 82 -22.30 0.37 0.19
CA ALA A 82 -21.78 1.48 -0.62
C ALA A 82 -22.80 1.99 -1.66
N LEU A 83 -23.66 1.11 -2.18
CA LEU A 83 -24.70 1.45 -3.14
C LEU A 83 -25.92 2.11 -2.50
N LEU A 84 -26.46 1.47 -1.45
CA LEU A 84 -27.78 1.73 -0.88
C LEU A 84 -27.76 2.27 0.56
N THR A 85 -26.59 2.32 1.19
CA THR A 85 -26.37 2.76 2.58
C THR A 85 -27.17 1.96 3.61
N GLN A 86 -27.09 2.38 4.88
CA GLN A 86 -27.76 1.68 5.98
C GLN A 86 -29.28 1.96 5.98
N GLU A 87 -29.70 3.10 5.46
CA GLU A 87 -31.08 3.60 5.48
C GLU A 87 -32.02 2.74 4.63
N MET A 88 -31.50 2.14 3.56
CA MET A 88 -32.26 1.22 2.72
C MET A 88 -32.30 -0.22 3.27
N GLN A 89 -31.58 -0.54 4.35
CA GLN A 89 -31.47 -1.92 4.82
C GLN A 89 -32.82 -2.50 5.27
N GLY A 90 -33.23 -3.57 4.57
CA GLY A 90 -34.53 -4.21 4.73
C GLY A 90 -35.68 -3.57 3.91
N ARG A 91 -35.38 -2.59 3.05
CA ARG A 91 -36.36 -1.91 2.17
C ARG A 91 -36.23 -2.29 0.69
N TYR A 92 -35.29 -3.16 0.34
CA TYR A 92 -35.09 -3.66 -1.02
C TYR A 92 -34.90 -5.18 -1.01
N ASN A 93 -35.11 -5.78 -2.18
CA ASN A 93 -34.75 -7.16 -2.46
C ASN A 93 -33.49 -7.18 -3.34
N ILE A 94 -32.59 -8.14 -3.11
CA ILE A 94 -31.43 -8.37 -3.97
C ILE A 94 -31.20 -9.88 -4.08
N LEU A 95 -31.00 -10.35 -5.31
CA LEU A 95 -30.57 -11.71 -5.61
C LEU A 95 -29.11 -11.67 -6.05
N TRP A 96 -28.27 -12.49 -5.43
CA TRP A 96 -26.88 -12.69 -5.83
C TRP A 96 -26.65 -14.08 -6.40
N VAL A 97 -25.98 -14.15 -7.55
CA VAL A 97 -25.66 -15.37 -8.27
C VAL A 97 -24.18 -15.35 -8.67
N GLU A 98 -23.45 -16.34 -8.20
CA GLU A 98 -22.09 -16.62 -8.65
C GLU A 98 -22.12 -17.26 -10.03
N HIS A 99 -21.30 -16.77 -10.96
CA HIS A 99 -21.00 -17.39 -12.25
C HIS A 99 -19.50 -17.67 -12.37
N THR A 100 -19.14 -18.83 -12.93
CA THR A 100 -17.76 -19.25 -13.23
C THR A 100 -17.57 -19.72 -14.68
N ASP A 101 -18.61 -19.64 -15.51
CA ASP A 101 -18.66 -20.14 -16.89
C ASP A 101 -17.64 -19.50 -17.84
N LYS A 102 -17.14 -18.30 -17.52
CA LYS A 102 -16.22 -17.52 -18.37
C LYS A 102 -14.75 -17.67 -17.98
N GLY A 103 -14.41 -18.69 -17.19
CA GLY A 103 -13.03 -18.90 -16.70
C GLY A 103 -12.57 -17.86 -15.67
N ARG A 104 -13.51 -17.09 -15.10
CA ARG A 104 -13.29 -16.11 -14.05
C ARG A 104 -14.52 -16.01 -13.15
N LEU A 105 -14.31 -15.58 -11.91
CA LEU A 105 -15.41 -15.38 -10.97
C LEU A 105 -16.21 -14.11 -11.31
N GLU A 106 -17.53 -14.23 -11.39
CA GLU A 106 -18.47 -13.11 -11.47
C GLU A 106 -19.55 -13.25 -10.38
N LEU A 107 -19.68 -12.24 -9.52
CA LEU A 107 -20.79 -12.14 -8.56
C LEU A 107 -21.85 -11.22 -9.16
N ASN A 108 -22.89 -11.82 -9.74
CA ASN A 108 -23.97 -11.11 -10.41
C ASN A 108 -25.08 -10.76 -9.43
N PHE A 109 -25.75 -9.64 -9.64
CA PHE A 109 -26.87 -9.21 -8.80
C PHE A 109 -28.05 -8.69 -9.60
N VAL A 110 -29.25 -8.90 -9.05
CA VAL A 110 -30.53 -8.33 -9.54
C VAL A 110 -31.24 -7.66 -8.36
N ILE A 111 -31.57 -6.39 -8.52
CA ILE A 111 -32.33 -5.58 -7.54
C ILE A 111 -33.62 -5.11 -8.20
N PRO A 112 -34.81 -5.58 -7.80
CA PRO A 112 -36.07 -5.00 -8.22
C PRO A 112 -36.15 -3.51 -7.87
N GLN A 113 -36.60 -2.69 -8.81
CA GLN A 113 -36.63 -1.22 -8.69
C GLN A 113 -37.82 -0.72 -7.86
N ILE A 114 -37.98 -1.24 -6.64
CA ILE A 114 -39.07 -0.91 -5.72
C ILE A 114 -38.54 -0.78 -4.28
N ASP A 115 -39.03 0.25 -3.58
CA ASP A 115 -38.93 0.36 -2.13
C ASP A 115 -40.05 -0.50 -1.53
N LEU A 116 -39.68 -1.60 -0.86
CA LEU A 116 -40.60 -2.56 -0.28
C LEU A 116 -41.43 -1.99 0.87
N GLU A 117 -40.96 -0.93 1.53
CA GLU A 117 -41.69 -0.32 2.64
C GLU A 117 -42.73 0.69 2.12
N ARG A 118 -42.34 1.54 1.17
CA ARG A 118 -43.24 2.55 0.58
C ARG A 118 -44.07 2.02 -0.58
N GLN A 119 -43.72 0.86 -1.13
CA GLN A 119 -44.28 0.30 -2.36
C GLN A 119 -44.20 1.27 -3.56
N LYS A 120 -43.15 2.10 -3.59
CA LYS A 120 -42.90 3.12 -4.63
C LYS A 120 -41.74 2.71 -5.53
N ALA A 121 -41.76 3.16 -6.78
CA ALA A 121 -40.65 2.99 -7.71
C ALA A 121 -39.35 3.56 -7.11
N PHE A 122 -38.28 2.78 -7.19
CA PHE A 122 -36.99 3.10 -6.59
C PHE A 122 -35.88 2.71 -7.56
N ASN A 123 -34.95 3.63 -7.84
CA ASN A 123 -33.77 3.31 -8.63
C ASN A 123 -32.54 3.12 -7.73
N PRO A 124 -32.03 1.88 -7.57
CA PRO A 124 -30.84 1.58 -6.76
C PRO A 124 -29.57 2.30 -7.21
N TYR A 125 -29.43 2.57 -8.51
CA TYR A 125 -28.20 3.12 -9.09
C TYR A 125 -28.50 4.21 -10.10
N TYR A 126 -28.03 5.42 -9.82
CA TYR A 126 -28.08 6.56 -10.72
C TYR A 126 -26.68 6.94 -11.17
N HIS A 127 -26.31 6.48 -12.37
CA HIS A 127 -24.94 6.56 -12.92
C HIS A 127 -24.26 7.92 -12.75
N LYS A 128 -24.96 9.03 -13.02
CA LYS A 128 -24.38 10.38 -12.92
C LYS A 128 -23.90 10.74 -11.51
N VAL A 129 -24.56 10.25 -10.48
CA VAL A 129 -24.26 10.59 -9.07
C VAL A 129 -23.46 9.48 -8.41
N ASP A 130 -23.86 8.23 -8.62
CA ASP A 130 -23.32 7.08 -7.88
C ASP A 130 -22.01 6.55 -8.47
N LEU A 131 -21.68 6.85 -9.74
CA LEU A 131 -20.46 6.34 -10.38
C LEU A 131 -19.21 6.62 -9.57
N LYS A 132 -19.03 7.87 -9.11
CA LYS A 132 -17.83 8.25 -8.36
C LYS A 132 -17.72 7.48 -7.04
N ARG A 133 -18.83 7.28 -6.33
CA ARG A 133 -18.87 6.55 -5.06
C ARG A 133 -18.57 5.07 -5.25
N ILE A 134 -19.21 4.44 -6.22
CA ILE A 134 -19.00 3.02 -6.53
C ILE A 134 -17.59 2.76 -7.09
N ASP A 135 -17.06 3.66 -7.91
CA ASP A 135 -15.69 3.57 -8.41
C ASP A 135 -14.67 3.73 -7.28
N THR A 136 -14.91 4.65 -6.34
CA THR A 136 -14.09 4.80 -5.12
C THR A 136 -14.16 3.55 -4.24
N TRP A 137 -15.35 2.98 -4.02
CA TRP A 137 -15.52 1.71 -3.29
C TRP A 137 -14.75 0.58 -3.95
N LYS A 138 -14.86 0.44 -5.28
CA LYS A 138 -14.10 -0.56 -6.05
C LYS A 138 -12.60 -0.37 -5.86
N ASP A 139 -12.12 0.87 -5.92
CA ASP A 139 -10.69 1.16 -5.79
C ASP A 139 -10.20 0.84 -4.36
N CYS A 140 -10.99 1.14 -3.31
CA CYS A 140 -10.71 0.68 -1.95
C CYS A 140 -10.65 -0.86 -1.85
N ILE A 141 -11.64 -1.57 -2.37
CA ILE A 141 -11.67 -3.04 -2.29
C ILE A 141 -10.51 -3.68 -3.06
N ASN A 142 -10.22 -3.19 -4.28
CA ASN A 142 -9.12 -3.70 -5.08
C ASN A 142 -7.79 -3.56 -4.36
N LEU A 143 -7.55 -2.40 -3.76
CA LEU A 143 -6.34 -2.19 -2.98
C LEU A 143 -6.31 -3.11 -1.73
N LYS A 144 -7.46 -3.36 -1.08
CA LYS A 144 -7.54 -3.97 0.28
C LYS A 144 -7.17 -5.44 0.21
N HIS A 145 -7.68 -6.07 -0.83
CA HIS A 145 -7.49 -7.48 -1.10
C HIS A 145 -6.44 -7.73 -2.18
N ASN A 146 -5.71 -6.68 -2.58
CA ASN A 146 -4.71 -6.72 -3.65
C ASN A 146 -5.25 -7.36 -4.94
N PHE A 147 -6.53 -7.12 -5.25
CA PHE A 147 -7.12 -7.60 -6.49
C PHE A 147 -6.59 -6.81 -7.67
N THR A 148 -6.57 -7.49 -8.80
CA THR A 148 -6.01 -6.93 -10.00
C THR A 148 -6.81 -5.72 -10.47
N ASN A 149 -6.11 -4.59 -10.70
CA ASN A 149 -6.78 -3.34 -11.04
C ASN A 149 -7.01 -3.27 -12.56
N PRO A 150 -8.27 -3.24 -13.02
CA PRO A 150 -8.59 -3.16 -14.45
C PRO A 150 -8.17 -1.82 -15.09
N LYS A 151 -7.89 -0.80 -14.28
CA LYS A 151 -7.32 0.48 -14.71
C LYS A 151 -5.79 0.47 -14.69
N ASP A 152 -5.16 -0.67 -14.45
CA ASP A 152 -3.71 -0.80 -14.55
C ASP A 152 -3.27 -0.45 -15.95
N ILE A 153 -2.20 0.33 -15.97
CA ILE A 153 -1.66 0.91 -17.19
C ILE A 153 -1.22 -0.21 -18.14
N GLU A 154 -0.68 -1.30 -17.60
CA GLU A 154 -0.31 -2.53 -18.34
C GLU A 154 -1.51 -3.29 -18.93
N LYS A 155 -2.74 -2.99 -18.50
CA LYS A 155 -4.00 -3.64 -18.93
C LYS A 155 -4.87 -2.74 -19.79
N GLN A 156 -4.40 -1.55 -20.15
CA GLN A 156 -5.12 -0.68 -21.08
C GLN A 156 -5.23 -1.40 -22.43
N HIS A 157 -6.46 -1.51 -22.95
CA HIS A 157 -6.68 -2.08 -24.27
C HIS A 157 -5.92 -1.28 -25.32
N ASN A 158 -5.03 -1.96 -26.02
CA ASN A 158 -4.19 -1.35 -27.03
C ASN A 158 -4.93 -1.07 -28.34
N ILE A 159 -6.16 -1.54 -28.51
CA ILE A 159 -6.88 -1.39 -29.78
C ILE A 159 -8.04 -0.41 -29.61
N GLN A 160 -8.05 0.67 -30.39
CA GLN A 160 -9.15 1.63 -30.38
C GLN A 160 -10.43 0.98 -30.96
N GLN A 161 -11.43 0.76 -30.11
CA GLN A 161 -12.66 0.06 -30.48
C GLN A 161 -13.66 0.97 -31.22
N HIS A 162 -14.23 0.46 -32.33
CA HIS A 162 -15.45 1.00 -32.93
C HIS A 162 -16.36 -0.16 -33.38
N GLN A 163 -17.57 -0.20 -32.79
CA GLN A 163 -18.75 -1.02 -33.15
C GLN A 163 -18.52 -2.52 -33.43
N THR A 164 -18.64 -3.34 -32.38
CA THR A 164 -18.63 -4.82 -32.42
C THR A 164 -20.00 -5.45 -32.69
N LYS A 165 -21.03 -4.64 -32.99
CA LYS A 165 -22.39 -5.14 -33.28
C LYS A 165 -22.48 -5.96 -34.58
N ASN A 166 -21.54 -5.75 -35.52
CA ASN A 166 -21.46 -6.52 -36.76
C ASN A 166 -20.49 -7.70 -36.55
N PRO A 167 -20.89 -8.95 -36.87
CA PRO A 167 -20.04 -10.14 -36.76
C PRO A 167 -18.67 -9.98 -37.43
N LYS A 168 -18.61 -9.37 -38.62
CA LYS A 168 -17.35 -9.13 -39.35
C LYS A 168 -16.40 -8.21 -38.58
N ASN A 169 -16.93 -7.18 -37.91
CA ASN A 169 -16.10 -6.30 -37.09
C ASN A 169 -15.60 -6.99 -35.81
N LYS A 170 -16.32 -8.00 -35.30
CA LYS A 170 -15.93 -8.79 -34.13
C LYS A 170 -14.79 -9.76 -34.47
N GLU A 171 -14.88 -10.43 -35.62
CA GLU A 171 -13.80 -11.28 -36.14
C GLU A 171 -12.55 -10.45 -36.44
N LEU A 172 -12.70 -9.30 -37.11
CA LEU A 172 -11.59 -8.39 -37.36
C LEU A 172 -10.90 -7.93 -36.07
N LEU A 173 -11.69 -7.60 -35.03
CA LEU A 173 -11.14 -7.24 -33.72
C LEU A 173 -10.34 -8.41 -33.11
N ALA A 174 -10.86 -9.63 -33.16
CA ALA A 174 -10.15 -10.81 -32.66
C ALA A 174 -8.82 -11.04 -33.41
N THR A 175 -8.76 -10.74 -34.71
CA THR A 175 -7.53 -10.81 -35.49
C THR A 175 -6.51 -9.75 -35.04
N TYR A 176 -6.92 -8.50 -34.84
CA TYR A 176 -6.04 -7.46 -34.29
C TYR A 176 -5.61 -7.77 -32.84
N GLU A 177 -6.48 -8.36 -32.01
CA GLU A 177 -6.14 -8.80 -30.65
C GLU A 177 -5.10 -9.93 -30.65
N LYS A 178 -5.20 -10.88 -31.60
CA LYS A 178 -4.17 -11.91 -31.79
C LYS A 178 -2.83 -11.30 -32.23
N LEU A 179 -2.85 -10.33 -33.12
CA LEU A 179 -1.65 -9.61 -33.55
C LEU A 179 -1.01 -8.85 -32.38
N ASP A 180 -1.81 -8.12 -31.60
CA ASP A 180 -1.35 -7.38 -30.42
C ASP A 180 -0.73 -8.32 -29.38
N LYS A 181 -1.37 -9.46 -29.13
CA LYS A 181 -0.86 -10.50 -28.23
C LYS A 181 0.44 -11.12 -28.74
N LEU A 182 0.56 -11.39 -30.04
CA LEU A 182 1.80 -11.90 -30.65
C LEU A 182 2.95 -10.90 -30.45
N ILE A 183 2.68 -9.60 -30.69
CA ILE A 183 3.65 -8.53 -30.46
C ILE A 183 4.05 -8.52 -28.98
N GLN A 184 3.08 -8.54 -28.07
CA GLN A 184 3.30 -8.53 -26.62
C GLN A 184 4.14 -9.72 -26.13
N ASP A 185 3.82 -10.94 -26.56
CA ASP A 185 4.49 -12.19 -26.14
C ASP A 185 5.96 -12.27 -26.62
N ASN A 186 6.32 -11.45 -27.61
CA ASN A 186 7.65 -11.38 -28.23
C ASN A 186 8.39 -10.07 -27.94
N LEU A 187 7.85 -9.19 -27.07
CA LEU A 187 8.60 -8.03 -26.55
C LEU A 187 9.84 -8.48 -25.78
N GLY A 188 10.98 -7.84 -26.04
CA GLY A 188 12.27 -8.20 -25.45
C GLY A 188 12.92 -9.48 -26.03
N LYS A 189 12.23 -10.18 -26.95
CA LYS A 189 12.77 -11.32 -27.70
C LYS A 189 13.02 -10.94 -29.16
N LEU A 190 11.93 -10.64 -29.87
CA LEU A 190 11.96 -10.22 -31.28
C LEU A 190 11.79 -8.70 -31.43
N PHE A 191 11.11 -8.06 -30.47
CA PHE A 191 10.79 -6.64 -30.53
C PHE A 191 11.42 -5.89 -29.36
N ASN A 192 12.48 -5.13 -29.62
CA ASN A 192 13.15 -4.29 -28.62
C ASN A 192 12.85 -2.79 -28.80
N SER A 193 12.30 -2.42 -29.95
CA SER A 193 11.93 -1.06 -30.30
C SER A 193 10.63 -1.01 -31.12
N ARG A 194 10.04 0.20 -31.20
CA ARG A 194 8.88 0.45 -32.08
C ARG A 194 9.22 0.19 -33.54
N ALA A 195 10.47 0.42 -33.95
CA ALA A 195 10.93 0.18 -35.31
C ALA A 195 10.86 -1.31 -35.67
N ASP A 196 11.23 -2.19 -34.74
CA ASP A 196 11.18 -3.65 -34.94
C ASP A 196 9.74 -4.11 -35.20
N ILE A 197 8.78 -3.56 -34.45
CA ILE A 197 7.35 -3.83 -34.63
C ILE A 197 6.88 -3.35 -36.01
N ILE A 198 7.27 -2.15 -36.43
CA ILE A 198 6.88 -1.59 -37.73
C ILE A 198 7.48 -2.41 -38.88
N ASN A 199 8.74 -2.84 -38.76
CA ASN A 199 9.39 -3.67 -39.77
C ASN A 199 8.70 -5.03 -39.87
N PHE A 200 8.45 -5.70 -38.74
CA PHE A 200 7.70 -6.95 -38.72
C PHE A 200 6.31 -6.84 -39.36
N LEU A 201 5.59 -5.75 -39.11
CA LEU A 201 4.29 -5.51 -39.75
C LEU A 201 4.43 -5.39 -41.27
N LYS A 202 5.42 -4.66 -41.76
CA LYS A 202 5.68 -4.51 -43.21
C LYS A 202 6.08 -5.84 -43.86
N ASP A 203 6.95 -6.60 -43.21
CA ASP A 203 7.42 -7.91 -43.70
C ASP A 203 6.27 -8.92 -43.79
N ASN A 204 5.25 -8.79 -42.93
CA ASN A 204 4.03 -9.60 -42.93
C ASN A 204 2.88 -8.98 -43.74
N GLN A 205 3.20 -8.16 -44.75
CA GLN A 205 2.23 -7.56 -45.68
C GLN A 205 1.18 -6.64 -45.02
N CYS A 206 1.39 -6.20 -43.78
CA CYS A 206 0.52 -5.25 -43.11
C CYS A 206 0.94 -3.82 -43.43
N GLU A 207 -0.01 -2.98 -43.86
CA GLU A 207 0.25 -1.59 -44.24
C GLU A 207 0.16 -0.68 -43.01
N VAL A 208 1.27 -0.03 -42.63
CA VAL A 208 1.30 1.00 -41.58
C VAL A 208 0.98 2.37 -42.19
N THR A 209 -0.30 2.73 -42.15
CA THR A 209 -0.83 3.95 -42.78
C THR A 209 -0.46 5.26 -42.08
N ARG A 210 -0.26 5.23 -40.76
CA ARG A 210 0.11 6.42 -39.96
C ARG A 210 0.89 6.03 -38.73
N GLN A 211 1.91 6.81 -38.39
CA GLN A 211 2.61 6.73 -37.13
C GLN A 211 2.26 7.98 -36.32
N GLY A 212 1.50 7.81 -35.24
CA GLY A 212 1.20 8.87 -34.28
C GLY A 212 2.23 8.90 -33.13
N LYS A 213 2.06 9.84 -32.20
CA LYS A 213 2.90 9.93 -31.00
C LYS A 213 2.71 8.73 -30.06
N ASP A 214 1.46 8.39 -29.78
CA ASP A 214 1.02 7.34 -28.85
C ASP A 214 0.39 6.12 -29.55
N TYR A 215 0.48 6.02 -30.89
CA TYR A 215 -0.16 4.94 -31.66
C TYR A 215 0.48 4.68 -33.03
N ILE A 216 0.16 3.53 -33.61
CA ILE A 216 0.32 3.21 -35.03
C ILE A 216 -1.01 2.81 -35.65
N SER A 217 -1.30 3.24 -36.88
CA SER A 217 -2.48 2.81 -37.63
C SER A 217 -2.09 1.70 -38.59
N VAL A 218 -2.59 0.50 -38.35
CA VAL A 218 -2.27 -0.70 -39.14
C VAL A 218 -3.49 -1.10 -39.96
N LYS A 219 -3.25 -1.54 -41.19
CA LYS A 219 -4.23 -2.15 -42.07
C LYS A 219 -3.74 -3.55 -42.42
N LEU A 220 -4.55 -4.54 -42.06
CA LEU A 220 -4.27 -5.94 -42.38
C LEU A 220 -4.48 -6.24 -43.87
N PRO A 221 -3.82 -7.29 -44.41
CA PRO A 221 -4.07 -7.77 -45.77
C PRO A 221 -5.57 -8.05 -45.98
N ASN A 222 -6.11 -7.65 -47.14
CA ASN A 222 -7.51 -7.85 -47.53
C ASN A 222 -8.57 -7.08 -46.71
N GLU A 223 -8.16 -6.17 -45.82
CA GLU A 223 -9.09 -5.39 -44.99
C GLU A 223 -9.12 -3.91 -45.41
N PRO A 224 -10.30 -3.33 -45.66
CA PRO A 224 -10.41 -1.93 -46.08
C PRO A 224 -10.23 -0.95 -44.91
N LYS A 225 -10.35 -1.42 -43.66
CA LYS A 225 -10.37 -0.56 -42.46
C LYS A 225 -9.07 -0.62 -41.69
N THR A 226 -8.45 0.55 -41.51
CA THR A 226 -7.32 0.74 -40.58
C THR A 226 -7.80 0.69 -39.13
N LYS A 227 -6.98 0.11 -38.26
CA LYS A 227 -7.16 0.16 -36.80
C LYS A 227 -5.95 0.80 -36.13
N ARG A 228 -6.23 1.60 -35.11
CA ARG A 228 -5.19 2.24 -34.30
C ARG A 228 -4.81 1.30 -33.17
N LEU A 229 -3.54 0.91 -33.16
CA LEU A 229 -2.86 0.23 -32.08
C LEU A 229 -2.16 1.30 -31.21
N LYS A 230 -2.66 1.48 -30.00
CA LYS A 230 -2.24 2.37 -28.92
C LYS A 230 -1.59 1.55 -27.83
N GLY A 231 -0.66 2.11 -27.08
CA GLY A 231 0.01 1.39 -25.99
C GLY A 231 1.48 1.76 -25.88
N PHE A 232 2.13 1.38 -24.78
CA PHE A 232 3.51 1.80 -24.46
C PHE A 232 4.52 1.38 -25.52
N TYR A 233 4.34 0.19 -26.09
CA TYR A 233 5.19 -0.35 -27.14
C TYR A 233 4.81 0.14 -28.55
N TYR A 234 3.74 0.93 -28.71
CA TYR A 234 3.43 1.64 -29.97
C TYR A 234 3.79 3.13 -29.92
N HIS A 235 4.24 3.62 -28.76
CA HIS A 235 4.63 5.01 -28.55
C HIS A 235 5.98 5.32 -29.24
N GLU A 236 6.14 6.52 -29.78
CA GLU A 236 7.40 6.98 -30.41
C GLU A 236 8.64 6.93 -29.49
N LYS A 237 8.43 6.93 -28.17
CA LYS A 237 9.49 6.88 -27.16
C LYS A 237 10.02 5.46 -26.95
N PHE A 238 9.37 4.43 -27.49
CA PHE A 238 9.83 3.04 -27.36
C PHE A 238 11.01 2.77 -28.30
N LYS A 239 12.23 3.01 -27.80
CA LYS A 239 13.49 2.67 -28.46
C LYS A 239 14.15 1.45 -27.82
N THR A 240 13.93 1.26 -26.53
CA THR A 240 14.43 0.14 -25.72
C THR A 240 13.36 -0.34 -24.74
N MET A 241 13.53 -1.55 -24.21
CA MET A 241 12.65 -2.10 -23.17
C MET A 241 12.65 -1.27 -21.86
N ALA A 242 13.70 -0.49 -21.60
CA ALA A 242 13.74 0.42 -20.45
C ALA A 242 12.73 1.56 -20.59
N ASP A 243 12.52 2.04 -21.82
CA ASP A 243 11.60 3.15 -22.10
C ASP A 243 10.14 2.77 -21.83
N ILE A 244 9.77 1.49 -21.98
CA ILE A 244 8.44 1.00 -21.60
C ILE A 244 8.26 1.16 -20.09
N LYS A 245 9.26 0.78 -19.29
CA LYS A 245 9.21 0.90 -17.82
C LYS A 245 9.11 2.37 -17.38
N GLU A 246 9.86 3.26 -18.05
CA GLU A 246 9.81 4.70 -17.80
C GLU A 246 8.46 5.31 -18.21
N GLN A 247 7.91 4.92 -19.37
CA GLN A 247 6.57 5.37 -19.75
C GLN A 247 5.49 4.87 -18.78
N LEU A 248 5.62 3.63 -18.30
CA LEU A 248 4.73 3.08 -17.28
C LEU A 248 4.85 3.85 -15.96
N SER A 249 6.05 4.23 -15.53
CA SER A 249 6.25 5.02 -14.31
C SER A 249 5.74 6.45 -14.47
N GLU A 250 6.02 7.12 -15.60
CA GLU A 250 5.50 8.45 -15.92
C GLU A 250 3.96 8.47 -15.92
N VAL A 251 3.31 7.49 -16.56
CA VAL A 251 1.84 7.43 -16.62
C VAL A 251 1.25 7.08 -15.26
N ARG A 252 1.90 6.20 -14.47
CA ARG A 252 1.52 5.96 -13.06
C ARG A 252 1.56 7.28 -12.29
N GLN A 253 2.68 7.99 -12.34
CA GLN A 253 2.86 9.26 -11.64
C GLN A 253 1.85 10.32 -12.10
N ARG A 254 1.61 10.48 -13.40
CA ARG A 254 0.62 11.44 -13.93
C ARG A 254 -0.81 11.08 -13.55
N LYS A 255 -1.18 9.80 -13.58
CA LYS A 255 -2.51 9.34 -13.17
C LYS A 255 -2.73 9.61 -11.68
N ILE A 256 -1.72 9.27 -10.88
CA ILE A 256 -1.70 9.55 -9.44
C ILE A 256 -1.80 11.07 -9.19
N GLN A 257 -1.04 11.91 -9.89
CA GLN A 257 -1.12 13.37 -9.77
C GLN A 257 -2.46 13.94 -10.21
N ARG A 258 -3.10 13.41 -11.27
CA ARG A 258 -4.41 13.87 -11.75
C ARG A 258 -5.55 13.49 -10.80
N GLU A 259 -5.51 12.27 -10.28
CA GLU A 259 -6.51 11.77 -9.34
C GLU A 259 -6.26 12.34 -7.91
N HIS A 260 -5.01 12.69 -7.60
CA HIS A 260 -4.52 13.14 -6.30
C HIS A 260 -3.38 14.18 -6.43
N PRO A 261 -3.69 15.47 -6.65
CA PRO A 261 -2.68 16.53 -6.88
C PRO A 261 -1.69 16.74 -5.73
N ASN A 262 -1.97 16.23 -4.53
CA ASN A 262 -1.09 16.34 -3.35
C ASN A 262 -0.23 15.08 -3.08
N TYR A 263 -0.21 14.08 -3.97
CA TYR A 263 0.49 12.82 -3.73
C TYR A 263 2.02 12.98 -3.62
N GLN A 264 2.58 14.05 -4.18
CA GLN A 264 4.03 14.27 -4.26
C GLN A 264 4.69 14.73 -2.94
N ARG A 265 3.93 14.98 -1.87
CA ARG A 265 4.52 15.31 -0.56
C ARG A 265 4.78 14.10 0.34
N ASP A 266 4.06 12.99 0.15
CA ASP A 266 4.04 11.87 1.10
C ASP A 266 4.15 10.52 0.37
N SER A 267 5.26 10.27 -0.35
CA SER A 267 5.48 8.98 -1.04
C SER A 267 5.58 7.78 -0.09
N ASP A 268 5.73 8.02 1.20
CA ASP A 268 6.07 7.00 2.20
C ASP A 268 4.85 6.46 2.96
N ASN A 269 3.66 7.02 2.77
CA ASN A 269 2.47 6.61 3.53
C ASN A 269 1.38 6.00 2.65
N HIS A 270 1.58 4.75 2.23
CA HIS A 270 0.51 3.91 1.67
C HIS A 270 -0.75 3.97 2.56
N ALA A 271 -0.58 4.01 3.89
CA ALA A 271 -1.64 4.16 4.87
C ALA A 271 -2.42 5.49 4.77
N GLU A 272 -1.80 6.61 4.40
CA GLU A 272 -2.50 7.89 4.25
C GLU A 272 -3.30 7.96 2.96
N PHE A 273 -2.75 7.40 1.88
CA PHE A 273 -3.49 7.22 0.63
C PHE A 273 -4.76 6.39 0.87
N TRP A 274 -4.60 5.30 1.62
CA TRP A 274 -5.69 4.45 2.08
C TRP A 274 -6.76 5.21 2.86
N ARG A 275 -6.37 5.90 3.94
CA ARG A 275 -7.30 6.70 4.75
C ARG A 275 -8.03 7.75 3.92
N LYS A 276 -7.36 8.36 2.94
CA LYS A 276 -7.97 9.36 2.07
C LYS A 276 -9.03 8.78 1.14
N LEU A 277 -8.81 7.58 0.60
CA LEU A 277 -9.81 6.88 -0.20
C LEU A 277 -11.00 6.44 0.65
N GLU A 278 -10.74 5.90 1.85
CA GLU A 278 -11.79 5.55 2.81
C GLU A 278 -12.64 6.77 3.21
N ASN A 279 -12.01 7.91 3.50
CA ASN A 279 -12.73 9.15 3.81
C ASN A 279 -13.60 9.62 2.64
N LYS A 280 -13.09 9.60 1.41
CA LYS A 280 -13.87 9.95 0.21
C LYS A 280 -15.07 9.03 0.01
N LEU A 281 -14.89 7.72 0.27
CA LEU A 281 -15.99 6.76 0.22
C LEU A 281 -17.02 7.08 1.31
N HIS A 282 -16.56 7.33 2.53
CA HIS A 282 -17.41 7.67 3.67
C HIS A 282 -18.24 8.93 3.39
N GLU A 283 -17.62 10.02 2.95
CA GLU A 283 -18.30 11.26 2.54
C GLU A 283 -19.37 10.98 1.45
N GLY A 284 -19.05 10.14 0.48
CA GLY A 284 -19.98 9.74 -0.57
C GLY A 284 -21.18 8.96 -0.03
N MET A 285 -20.95 8.08 0.95
CA MET A 285 -21.99 7.30 1.60
C MET A 285 -22.87 8.17 2.50
N GLU A 286 -22.28 9.06 3.31
CA GLU A 286 -23.03 10.04 4.11
C GLU A 286 -23.93 10.93 3.25
N HIS A 287 -23.44 11.37 2.09
CA HIS A 287 -24.25 12.16 1.16
C HIS A 287 -25.47 11.38 0.66
N LYS A 288 -25.32 10.09 0.34
CA LYS A 288 -26.40 9.21 -0.11
C LYS A 288 -27.37 8.88 1.03
N GLN A 289 -26.84 8.62 2.22
CA GLN A 289 -27.61 8.43 3.45
C GLN A 289 -28.50 9.63 3.74
N GLY A 290 -27.94 10.85 3.76
CA GLY A 290 -28.72 12.08 3.96
C GLY A 290 -29.72 12.37 2.83
N TYR A 291 -29.55 11.78 1.64
CA TYR A 291 -30.58 11.78 0.60
C TYR A 291 -31.75 10.87 0.97
N TYR A 292 -31.49 9.64 1.42
CA TYR A 292 -32.54 8.71 1.85
C TYR A 292 -33.29 9.20 3.09
N GLU A 293 -32.58 9.72 4.10
CA GLU A 293 -33.22 10.30 5.29
C GLU A 293 -34.23 11.39 4.91
N ARG A 294 -33.85 12.31 4.01
CA ARG A 294 -34.76 13.34 3.49
C ARG A 294 -35.91 12.75 2.69
N LEU A 295 -35.64 11.77 1.83
CA LEU A 295 -36.66 11.08 1.03
C LEU A 295 -37.72 10.44 1.93
N PHE A 296 -37.31 9.93 3.10
CA PHE A 296 -38.19 9.29 4.06
C PHE A 296 -38.91 10.28 4.97
N GLN A 297 -38.25 11.35 5.41
CA GLN A 297 -38.85 12.42 6.23
C GLN A 297 -39.96 13.20 5.49
N MET A 298 -39.92 13.27 4.15
CA MET A 298 -40.89 14.04 3.36
C MET A 298 -42.27 13.39 3.18
N ASP A 299 -42.53 12.19 3.73
CA ASP A 299 -43.79 11.47 3.45
C ASP A 299 -45.02 11.95 4.24
N SER A 300 -44.95 13.08 4.97
CA SER A 300 -46.10 13.56 5.76
C SER A 300 -46.90 14.72 5.15
N SER A 301 -46.40 15.55 4.19
CA SER A 301 -47.19 16.73 3.75
C SER A 301 -46.91 17.41 2.39
N ASN A 302 -45.97 17.02 1.50
CA ASN A 302 -45.78 17.77 0.23
C ASN A 302 -45.09 16.99 -0.92
N PRO A 303 -45.68 16.85 -2.14
CA PRO A 303 -45.15 16.01 -3.21
C PRO A 303 -44.36 16.79 -4.28
N ARG A 304 -43.25 17.45 -3.93
CA ARG A 304 -42.30 17.97 -4.96
C ARG A 304 -41.09 17.04 -5.11
N TRP A 305 -40.88 16.54 -6.32
CA TRP A 305 -39.80 15.62 -6.70
C TRP A 305 -38.41 16.18 -6.41
N PHE A 306 -37.71 15.58 -5.44
CA PHE A 306 -36.29 15.85 -5.21
C PHE A 306 -35.45 14.96 -6.15
N LYS A 307 -34.79 15.57 -7.15
CA LYS A 307 -33.77 14.87 -7.93
C LYS A 307 -32.51 14.71 -7.07
N GLU A 308 -31.93 13.53 -7.09
CA GLU A 308 -30.62 13.28 -6.49
C GLU A 308 -29.57 14.19 -7.17
N GLN A 309 -28.96 15.10 -6.39
CA GLN A 309 -28.03 16.11 -6.90
C GLN A 309 -26.57 15.72 -6.65
N LEU A 310 -25.67 16.23 -7.48
CA LEU A 310 -24.23 16.04 -7.32
C LEU A 310 -23.71 16.79 -6.07
N PRO A 311 -22.70 16.24 -5.36
CA PRO A 311 -22.15 16.84 -4.14
C PRO A 311 -21.69 18.32 -4.27
N GLY A 312 -21.28 18.76 -5.46
CA GLY A 312 -20.79 20.13 -5.72
C GLY A 312 -21.85 21.20 -6.04
N ALA A 313 -23.10 20.82 -6.32
CA ALA A 313 -24.15 21.79 -6.65
C ALA A 313 -24.66 22.58 -5.42
N ARG A 314 -24.35 22.09 -4.21
CA ARG A 314 -24.76 22.69 -2.93
C ARG A 314 -23.91 23.87 -2.50
N GLU A 315 -22.62 23.91 -2.81
CA GLU A 315 -21.76 25.06 -2.46
C GLU A 315 -22.20 26.32 -3.20
N SER A 316 -22.64 26.16 -4.45
CA SER A 316 -23.21 27.24 -5.26
C SER A 316 -24.55 27.70 -4.70
N GLN A 317 -25.48 26.77 -4.38
CA GLN A 317 -26.81 27.12 -3.82
C GLN A 317 -26.76 27.70 -2.40
N LYS A 318 -25.84 27.23 -1.54
CA LYS A 318 -25.63 27.83 -0.20
C LYS A 318 -25.05 29.24 -0.30
N ARG A 319 -24.15 29.50 -1.26
CA ARG A 319 -23.67 30.87 -1.56
C ARG A 319 -24.81 31.78 -2.02
N THR A 320 -25.72 31.29 -2.87
CA THR A 320 -26.86 32.09 -3.34
C THR A 320 -27.86 32.39 -2.22
N GLN A 321 -28.11 31.45 -1.29
CA GLN A 321 -28.98 31.69 -0.13
C GLN A 321 -28.37 32.61 0.93
N GLN A 322 -27.05 32.53 1.16
CA GLN A 322 -26.35 33.50 2.02
C GLN A 322 -26.29 34.89 1.40
N ASN A 323 -26.20 35.00 0.07
CA ASN A 323 -26.26 36.29 -0.61
C ASN A 323 -27.66 36.92 -0.52
N HIS A 324 -28.74 36.14 -0.64
CA HIS A 324 -30.11 36.65 -0.46
C HIS A 324 -30.44 37.04 0.99
N ALA A 325 -29.83 36.40 2.00
CA ALA A 325 -30.00 36.81 3.39
C ALA A 325 -29.29 38.14 3.71
N ASN A 326 -28.23 38.49 2.97
CA ASN A 326 -27.49 39.74 3.15
C ASN A 326 -28.07 40.92 2.35
N GLU A 327 -29.07 40.68 1.49
CA GLU A 327 -29.69 41.68 0.61
C GLU A 327 -31.00 42.28 1.18
N ILE A 328 -31.49 41.78 2.33
CA ILE A 328 -32.73 42.27 2.98
C ILE A 328 -32.47 43.51 3.87
N THR A 329 -31.22 43.93 4.03
CA THR A 329 -30.85 45.20 4.70
C THR A 329 -30.12 46.13 3.74
N ARG A 330 -30.83 46.66 2.74
CA ARG A 330 -30.57 47.98 2.13
C ARG A 330 -31.73 48.39 1.20
N THR A 331 -32.55 49.30 1.72
CA THR A 331 -33.17 50.46 1.04
C THR A 331 -33.80 50.28 -0.35
N ARG A 332 -35.13 50.45 -0.35
CA ARG A 332 -35.97 51.14 -1.35
C ARG A 332 -35.17 52.18 -2.17
N GLU A 333 -35.28 52.14 -3.50
CA GLU A 333 -35.95 53.18 -4.29
C GLU A 333 -36.09 52.78 -5.78
N THR A 334 -37.25 53.20 -6.33
CA THR A 334 -37.61 53.46 -7.74
C THR A 334 -37.53 52.35 -8.82
N ASN A 335 -38.72 51.94 -9.26
CA ASN A 335 -39.06 51.34 -10.56
C ASN A 335 -39.09 52.44 -11.65
N PRO A 336 -38.96 52.13 -12.98
CA PRO A 336 -40.07 51.50 -13.72
C PRO A 336 -39.71 50.53 -14.87
N GLN A 337 -40.49 49.43 -14.94
CA GLN A 337 -41.35 48.97 -16.06
C GLN A 337 -40.77 48.68 -17.48
N GLU A 338 -40.72 47.38 -17.83
CA GLU A 338 -40.94 46.66 -19.13
C GLU A 338 -40.22 47.11 -20.44
N PRO A 339 -40.00 46.27 -21.49
CA PRO A 339 -40.79 45.08 -21.89
C PRO A 339 -40.01 43.85 -22.40
N SER A 340 -40.80 42.80 -22.61
CA SER A 340 -40.56 41.58 -23.41
C SER A 340 -39.93 41.80 -24.79
N GLN A 341 -38.93 40.99 -25.14
CA GLN A 341 -38.55 40.70 -26.52
C GLN A 341 -38.23 39.22 -26.71
N GLU A 342 -39.11 38.55 -27.45
CA GLU A 342 -38.78 37.38 -28.26
C GLU A 342 -37.70 37.77 -29.27
N VAL A 343 -36.58 37.05 -29.30
CA VAL A 343 -35.70 37.01 -30.46
C VAL A 343 -35.34 35.56 -30.74
N LEU A 344 -35.97 35.04 -31.79
CA LEU A 344 -35.46 33.94 -32.61
C LEU A 344 -34.04 34.27 -33.07
N THR A 345 -33.08 33.40 -32.77
CA THR A 345 -31.90 33.23 -33.62
C THR A 345 -31.72 31.75 -33.90
N ASN A 346 -31.96 31.41 -35.16
CA ASN A 346 -31.62 30.13 -35.78
C ASN A 346 -30.23 30.22 -36.39
N ALA A 347 -29.59 29.04 -36.45
CA ALA A 347 -28.42 28.65 -37.25
C ALA A 347 -27.03 28.73 -36.54
N PRO A 348 -26.06 27.92 -36.99
CA PRO A 348 -25.94 26.51 -36.66
C PRO A 348 -24.53 26.17 -36.15
N ASN A 349 -24.37 25.02 -35.47
CA ASN A 349 -23.24 24.07 -35.62
C ASN A 349 -22.90 23.28 -34.35
N PHE A 350 -22.32 22.11 -34.63
CA PHE A 350 -21.48 21.27 -33.78
C PHE A 350 -22.18 20.23 -32.87
N HIS A 351 -22.36 19.07 -33.51
CA HIS A 351 -22.33 17.73 -32.93
C HIS A 351 -21.42 17.62 -31.70
N HIS A 352 -21.99 17.13 -30.58
CA HIS A 352 -21.20 16.38 -29.61
C HIS A 352 -21.82 15.00 -29.37
N GLY A 353 -21.05 13.99 -29.75
CA GLY A 353 -21.45 12.60 -29.86
C GLY A 353 -21.97 11.96 -28.57
N SER A 354 -23.12 11.31 -28.72
CA SER A 354 -23.70 10.36 -27.79
C SER A 354 -22.89 9.07 -27.83
N SER A 355 -22.16 8.75 -26.76
CA SER A 355 -21.51 7.45 -26.60
C SER A 355 -22.53 6.43 -26.06
N HIS A 356 -23.13 5.67 -26.97
CA HIS A 356 -23.76 4.39 -26.65
C HIS A 356 -22.68 3.37 -26.28
N HIS A 357 -22.73 2.76 -25.10
CA HIS A 357 -22.03 1.50 -24.81
C HIS A 357 -22.86 0.61 -23.88
N GLY A 358 -23.16 -0.59 -24.36
CA GLY A 358 -23.98 -1.59 -23.68
C GLY A 358 -24.55 -2.60 -24.69
N SER A 359 -23.69 -3.37 -25.34
CA SER A 359 -24.07 -4.45 -26.25
C SER A 359 -24.46 -5.69 -25.46
N ASN A 360 -25.73 -6.06 -25.58
CA ASN A 360 -26.35 -7.32 -25.15
C ASN A 360 -25.83 -8.51 -25.99
N ILE A 361 -25.75 -9.68 -25.35
CA ILE A 361 -25.58 -10.99 -25.98
C ILE A 361 -26.78 -11.85 -25.57
N ASN A 362 -27.19 -12.75 -26.47
CA ASN A 362 -28.24 -13.77 -26.45
C ASN A 362 -29.42 -13.38 -27.35
N GLY A 363 -29.88 -14.22 -28.27
CA GLY A 363 -29.79 -15.68 -28.38
C GLY A 363 -31.20 -16.12 -28.76
N GLY A 364 -31.38 -16.58 -30.00
CA GLY A 364 -32.69 -16.80 -30.58
C GLY A 364 -33.39 -18.07 -30.07
N ILE A 365 -34.63 -18.21 -30.57
CA ILE A 365 -35.55 -19.36 -30.60
C ILE A 365 -36.78 -19.23 -29.66
N LEU A 366 -37.96 -19.49 -30.27
CA LEU A 366 -39.32 -19.73 -29.75
C LEU A 366 -40.29 -18.54 -29.56
N SER A 367 -40.92 -18.16 -30.68
CA SER A 367 -42.34 -17.81 -30.74
C SER A 367 -43.14 -19.06 -31.13
N HIS A 368 -44.32 -19.24 -30.51
CA HIS A 368 -45.52 -20.01 -30.93
C HIS A 368 -46.09 -20.85 -29.78
N HIS A 369 -46.96 -20.30 -28.92
CA HIS A 369 -47.96 -21.10 -28.17
C HIS A 369 -49.09 -20.30 -27.45
N PHE A 370 -49.59 -19.19 -28.00
CA PHE A 370 -50.67 -18.40 -27.35
C PHE A 370 -51.88 -18.08 -28.25
N ALA A 371 -52.35 -19.05 -29.05
CA ALA A 371 -53.49 -18.84 -29.97
C ALA A 371 -54.67 -19.83 -29.82
N LEU A 372 -54.73 -20.65 -28.76
CA LEU A 372 -55.80 -21.64 -28.59
C LEU A 372 -56.45 -21.56 -27.19
N GLN A 373 -57.08 -20.43 -26.86
CA GLN A 373 -57.93 -20.37 -25.66
C GLN A 373 -59.02 -19.27 -25.74
N LYS A 374 -59.63 -19.08 -26.92
CA LYS A 374 -60.76 -18.14 -27.09
C LYS A 374 -61.94 -18.67 -27.93
N GLN A 375 -62.10 -19.99 -28.08
CA GLN A 375 -63.19 -20.59 -28.86
C GLN A 375 -64.21 -21.44 -28.06
N GLY A 376 -64.22 -21.38 -26.73
CA GLY A 376 -65.06 -22.26 -25.90
C GLY A 376 -66.43 -21.77 -25.44
N ILE A 377 -66.80 -20.49 -25.61
CA ILE A 377 -67.94 -19.89 -24.87
C ILE A 377 -69.11 -19.43 -25.77
N ARG A 378 -69.15 -19.81 -27.05
CA ARG A 378 -70.20 -19.36 -27.99
C ARG A 378 -71.16 -20.43 -28.54
N ALA A 379 -71.18 -21.63 -27.99
CA ALA A 379 -71.90 -22.77 -28.59
C ALA A 379 -73.06 -23.37 -27.74
N PHE A 380 -73.65 -22.64 -26.78
CA PHE A 380 -74.69 -23.21 -25.90
C PHE A 380 -76.04 -22.47 -25.85
N THR A 381 -76.23 -21.39 -26.62
CA THR A 381 -77.44 -20.55 -26.56
C THR A 381 -78.41 -20.68 -27.75
N GLU A 382 -78.19 -21.60 -28.69
CA GLU A 382 -79.02 -21.72 -29.90
C GLU A 382 -79.68 -23.10 -30.08
N ARG A 383 -80.12 -23.74 -28.98
CA ARG A 383 -80.78 -25.06 -29.09
C ARG A 383 -82.02 -25.24 -28.21
N SER A 384 -82.99 -24.35 -28.37
CA SER A 384 -84.38 -24.63 -27.99
C SER A 384 -85.29 -23.60 -28.61
N LEU A 385 -85.95 -23.94 -29.73
CA LEU A 385 -87.27 -23.49 -30.21
C LEU A 385 -87.39 -23.79 -31.72
N SER A 386 -87.61 -25.06 -32.06
CA SER A 386 -88.17 -25.43 -33.37
C SER A 386 -88.89 -26.78 -33.25
N VAL A 387 -90.14 -26.74 -32.79
CA VAL A 387 -91.08 -27.86 -32.99
C VAL A 387 -92.08 -27.39 -34.03
N LYS A 388 -91.85 -27.87 -35.25
CA LYS A 388 -92.74 -27.73 -36.41
C LYS A 388 -94.12 -28.32 -36.08
N THR A 389 -95.14 -27.49 -36.16
CA THR A 389 -96.55 -27.88 -36.25
C THR A 389 -96.75 -28.76 -37.50
N ARG A 390 -97.08 -30.03 -37.28
CA ARG A 390 -97.42 -30.97 -38.36
C ARG A 390 -98.93 -31.16 -38.39
N ASN A 391 -99.55 -30.58 -39.41
CA ASN A 391 -100.96 -30.75 -39.77
C ASN A 391 -101.32 -32.24 -39.89
N ARG A 392 -102.40 -32.67 -39.23
CA ARG A 392 -103.01 -33.98 -39.39
C ARG A 392 -104.48 -33.79 -39.79
N PRO A 393 -104.96 -34.40 -40.89
CA PRO A 393 -106.28 -34.14 -41.44
C PRO A 393 -107.38 -34.82 -40.63
N THR A 394 -108.47 -34.08 -40.45
CA THR A 394 -109.71 -34.49 -39.80
C THR A 394 -110.45 -35.51 -40.68
N LYS A 395 -110.50 -36.79 -40.27
CA LYS A 395 -111.46 -37.75 -40.82
C LYS A 395 -112.78 -37.61 -40.07
N GLN A 396 -113.80 -37.11 -40.75
CA GLN A 396 -115.20 -37.21 -40.32
C GLN A 396 -115.56 -38.69 -40.16
N ARG A 397 -115.84 -39.11 -38.93
CA ARG A 397 -116.60 -40.32 -38.63
C ARG A 397 -117.96 -39.85 -38.15
N GLN A 398 -118.99 -40.13 -38.95
CA GLN A 398 -120.38 -40.03 -38.52
C GLN A 398 -120.57 -41.00 -37.35
N SER A 399 -120.70 -40.48 -36.14
CA SER A 399 -121.19 -41.24 -34.99
C SER A 399 -122.53 -40.65 -34.58
N ALA A 400 -123.54 -41.52 -34.57
CA ALA A 400 -124.89 -41.22 -34.14
C ALA A 400 -124.88 -40.48 -32.79
N LYS A 401 -125.73 -39.44 -32.73
CA LYS A 401 -126.05 -38.63 -31.57
C LYS A 401 -126.62 -39.56 -30.49
N ILE A 402 -125.84 -39.89 -29.46
CA ILE A 402 -126.39 -40.31 -28.17
C ILE A 402 -126.11 -39.15 -27.22
N LEU A 403 -127.17 -38.47 -26.83
CA LEU A 403 -127.16 -37.42 -25.82
C LEU A 403 -126.69 -38.07 -24.49
N PRO A 404 -125.55 -37.67 -23.89
CA PRO A 404 -125.21 -38.16 -22.57
C PRO A 404 -126.19 -37.54 -21.57
N THR A 405 -126.85 -38.37 -20.77
CA THR A 405 -127.67 -37.94 -19.63
C THR A 405 -126.84 -37.06 -18.69
N ASN A 406 -127.45 -36.04 -18.07
CA ASN A 406 -126.81 -35.05 -17.18
C ASN A 406 -125.85 -35.68 -16.14
N THR A 407 -126.15 -36.90 -15.69
CA THR A 407 -125.34 -37.68 -14.73
C THR A 407 -123.95 -38.05 -15.25
N ASP A 408 -123.80 -38.31 -16.55
CA ASP A 408 -122.56 -38.83 -17.15
C ASP A 408 -121.54 -37.70 -17.46
N GLN A 409 -122.04 -36.49 -17.76
CA GLN A 409 -121.22 -35.28 -17.84
C GLN A 409 -120.70 -34.84 -16.47
N GLU A 410 -121.51 -35.00 -15.42
CA GLU A 410 -121.12 -34.60 -14.07
C GLU A 410 -120.06 -35.53 -13.45
N ILE A 411 -120.12 -36.84 -13.73
CA ILE A 411 -119.06 -37.79 -13.33
C ILE A 411 -117.75 -37.48 -14.06
N ARG A 412 -117.79 -37.17 -15.36
CA ARG A 412 -116.58 -36.77 -16.12
C ARG A 412 -116.00 -35.45 -15.60
N ARG A 413 -116.84 -34.48 -15.25
CA ARG A 413 -116.41 -33.20 -14.68
C ARG A 413 -115.79 -33.37 -13.29
N LYS A 414 -116.41 -34.15 -12.39
CA LYS A 414 -115.86 -34.45 -11.07
C LYS A 414 -114.53 -35.22 -11.14
N ASN A 415 -114.40 -36.15 -12.09
CA ASN A 415 -113.13 -36.85 -12.33
C ASN A 415 -112.05 -35.94 -12.92
N ALA A 416 -112.39 -35.04 -13.84
CA ALA A 416 -111.47 -34.04 -14.39
C ALA A 416 -111.01 -33.04 -13.32
N GLU A 417 -111.91 -32.56 -12.45
CA GLU A 417 -111.59 -31.68 -11.32
C GLU A 417 -110.69 -32.39 -10.30
N ARG A 418 -110.92 -33.69 -10.03
CA ARG A 418 -110.07 -34.48 -9.14
C ARG A 418 -108.66 -34.68 -9.71
N LEU A 419 -108.55 -34.94 -11.02
CA LEU A 419 -107.27 -35.06 -11.71
C LEU A 419 -106.52 -33.71 -11.71
N LEU A 420 -107.21 -32.60 -11.97
CA LEU A 420 -106.65 -31.25 -11.92
C LEU A 420 -106.13 -30.90 -10.52
N LYS A 421 -106.87 -31.23 -9.45
CA LYS A 421 -106.40 -31.06 -8.08
C LYS A 421 -105.13 -31.87 -7.80
N GLN A 422 -105.09 -33.14 -8.21
CA GLN A 422 -103.90 -33.98 -8.01
C GLN A 422 -102.68 -33.47 -8.79
N VAL A 423 -102.86 -32.98 -10.02
CA VAL A 423 -101.77 -32.41 -10.82
C VAL A 423 -101.28 -31.08 -10.23
N ALA A 424 -102.19 -30.21 -9.80
CA ALA A 424 -101.85 -28.95 -9.13
C ALA A 424 -101.09 -29.19 -7.82
N GLU A 425 -101.51 -30.18 -7.04
CA GLU A 425 -100.85 -30.52 -5.78
C GLU A 425 -99.43 -31.07 -6.00
N ARG A 426 -99.25 -31.96 -7.00
CA ARG A 426 -97.92 -32.44 -7.40
C ARG A 426 -97.02 -31.33 -7.94
N PHE A 427 -97.58 -30.36 -8.68
CA PHE A 427 -96.84 -29.19 -9.15
C PHE A 427 -96.39 -28.31 -7.98
N ASN A 428 -97.30 -28.00 -7.05
CA ASN A 428 -97.02 -27.21 -5.86
C ASN A 428 -96.02 -27.88 -4.92
N GLN A 429 -96.04 -29.22 -4.81
CA GLN A 429 -95.04 -29.97 -4.06
C GLN A 429 -93.65 -29.86 -4.70
N ARG A 430 -93.57 -30.02 -6.02
CA ARG A 430 -92.31 -29.92 -6.77
C ARG A 430 -91.73 -28.49 -6.75
N SER A 431 -92.58 -27.46 -6.80
CA SER A 431 -92.14 -26.06 -6.61
C SER A 431 -91.61 -25.80 -5.20
N ARG A 432 -92.21 -26.40 -4.16
CA ARG A 432 -91.70 -26.31 -2.78
C ARG A 432 -90.34 -26.98 -2.65
N GLU A 433 -90.17 -28.19 -3.19
CA GLU A 433 -88.88 -28.91 -3.19
C GLU A 433 -87.78 -28.14 -3.95
N LEU A 434 -88.10 -27.51 -5.08
CA LEU A 434 -87.13 -26.69 -5.82
C LEU A 434 -86.71 -25.45 -5.03
N THR A 435 -87.67 -24.77 -4.41
CA THR A 435 -87.39 -23.60 -3.57
C THR A 435 -86.52 -23.97 -2.37
N GLU A 436 -86.74 -25.14 -1.77
CA GLU A 436 -85.96 -25.64 -0.64
C GLU A 436 -84.53 -26.04 -1.05
N ARG A 437 -84.35 -26.64 -2.23
CA ARG A 437 -83.03 -26.93 -2.81
C ARG A 437 -82.24 -25.67 -3.14
N GLU A 438 -82.90 -24.63 -3.66
CA GLU A 438 -82.25 -23.32 -3.91
C GLU A 438 -81.80 -22.65 -2.61
N ARG A 439 -82.59 -22.77 -1.54
CA ARG A 439 -82.21 -22.29 -0.19
C ARG A 439 -81.00 -23.05 0.38
N ASP A 440 -80.96 -24.38 0.25
CA ASP A 440 -79.81 -25.18 0.69
C ASP A 440 -78.54 -24.85 -0.10
N LEU A 441 -78.65 -24.68 -1.43
CA LEU A 441 -77.53 -24.28 -2.28
C LEU A 441 -76.96 -22.90 -1.93
N THR A 442 -77.84 -21.94 -1.63
CA THR A 442 -77.43 -20.59 -1.21
C THR A 442 -76.78 -20.61 0.18
N GLN A 443 -77.34 -21.33 1.15
CA GLN A 443 -76.73 -21.50 2.47
C GLN A 443 -75.35 -22.18 2.40
N ARG A 444 -75.19 -23.26 1.62
CA ARG A 444 -73.88 -23.93 1.43
C ARG A 444 -72.85 -23.03 0.75
N LYS A 445 -73.26 -22.19 -0.20
CA LYS A 445 -72.37 -21.21 -0.84
C LYS A 445 -71.93 -20.13 0.15
N GLU A 446 -72.85 -19.65 0.97
CA GLU A 446 -72.54 -18.65 1.98
C GLU A 446 -71.62 -19.21 3.07
N GLN A 447 -71.86 -20.45 3.51
CA GLN A 447 -71.01 -21.15 4.48
C GLN A 447 -69.57 -21.30 3.95
N ARG A 448 -69.38 -21.77 2.71
CA ARG A 448 -68.04 -21.85 2.09
C ARG A 448 -67.36 -20.49 2.00
N ASN A 449 -68.11 -19.43 1.69
CA ASN A 449 -67.57 -18.07 1.64
C ASN A 449 -67.19 -17.53 3.02
N ARG A 450 -67.89 -17.92 4.09
CA ARG A 450 -67.51 -17.60 5.48
C ARG A 450 -66.24 -18.34 5.87
N GLU A 451 -66.16 -19.65 5.60
CA GLU A 451 -64.97 -20.46 5.88
C GLU A 451 -63.73 -19.97 5.13
N PHE A 452 -63.88 -19.57 3.86
CA PHE A 452 -62.79 -18.99 3.07
C PHE A 452 -62.28 -17.67 3.67
N ARG A 453 -63.19 -16.77 4.07
CA ARG A 453 -62.83 -15.50 4.75
C ARG A 453 -62.11 -15.75 6.08
N GLU A 454 -62.56 -16.72 6.87
CA GLU A 454 -61.90 -17.10 8.12
C GLU A 454 -60.51 -17.71 7.91
N ARG A 455 -60.30 -18.49 6.84
CA ARG A 455 -58.97 -19.00 6.48
C ARG A 455 -58.04 -17.87 6.03
N GLN A 456 -58.54 -16.92 5.23
CA GLN A 456 -57.76 -15.75 4.84
C GLN A 456 -57.37 -14.89 6.04
N LYS A 457 -58.30 -14.65 6.97
CA LYS A 457 -58.04 -13.89 8.20
C LYS A 457 -56.95 -14.55 9.04
N ARG A 458 -57.03 -15.87 9.27
CA ARG A 458 -56.00 -16.63 9.98
C ARG A 458 -54.62 -16.56 9.31
N ALA A 459 -54.55 -16.66 7.99
CA ALA A 459 -53.29 -16.54 7.26
C ALA A 459 -52.67 -15.14 7.39
N ILE A 460 -53.49 -14.09 7.35
CA ILE A 460 -53.05 -12.70 7.55
C ILE A 460 -52.53 -12.48 8.98
N ASP A 461 -53.24 -13.02 9.98
CA ASP A 461 -52.83 -12.89 11.38
C ASP A 461 -51.50 -13.62 11.66
N GLN A 462 -51.31 -14.82 11.09
CA GLN A 462 -50.02 -15.54 11.16
C GLN A 462 -48.88 -14.78 10.47
N ALA A 463 -49.15 -14.15 9.33
CA ALA A 463 -48.17 -13.31 8.64
C ALA A 463 -47.80 -12.10 9.51
N ARG A 464 -48.78 -11.41 10.09
CA ARG A 464 -48.55 -10.27 11.01
C ARG A 464 -47.71 -10.66 12.22
N GLU A 465 -47.99 -11.81 12.82
CA GLU A 465 -47.22 -12.31 13.96
C GLU A 465 -45.77 -12.62 13.56
N SER A 466 -45.57 -13.24 12.39
CA SER A 466 -44.24 -13.51 11.84
C SER A 466 -43.46 -12.22 11.58
N TYR A 467 -44.09 -11.20 11.00
CA TYR A 467 -43.50 -9.88 10.82
C TYR A 467 -43.15 -9.20 12.16
N SER A 468 -44.01 -9.32 13.17
CA SER A 468 -43.73 -8.78 14.51
C SER A 468 -42.49 -9.43 15.14
N ARG A 469 -42.35 -10.75 15.01
CA ARG A 469 -41.16 -11.48 15.48
C ARG A 469 -39.90 -11.04 14.75
N ILE A 470 -39.94 -10.94 13.42
CA ILE A 470 -38.80 -10.47 12.61
C ILE A 470 -38.40 -9.04 12.98
N SER A 471 -39.38 -8.16 13.19
CA SER A 471 -39.14 -6.76 13.58
C SER A 471 -38.44 -6.66 14.94
N LYS A 472 -38.90 -7.42 15.94
CA LYS A 472 -38.24 -7.49 17.26
C LYS A 472 -36.79 -8.00 17.15
N THR A 473 -36.55 -9.00 16.30
CA THR A 473 -35.19 -9.51 16.06
C THR A 473 -34.31 -8.48 15.37
N LYS A 474 -34.85 -7.74 14.38
CA LYS A 474 -34.14 -6.64 13.71
C LYS A 474 -33.74 -5.55 14.72
N GLN A 475 -34.63 -5.20 15.64
CA GLN A 475 -34.34 -4.21 16.69
C GLN A 475 -33.19 -4.66 17.61
N ARG A 476 -33.18 -5.93 18.04
CA ARG A 476 -32.07 -6.49 18.83
C ARG A 476 -30.74 -6.47 18.06
N LEU A 477 -30.76 -6.76 16.76
CA LEU A 477 -29.55 -6.68 15.92
C LEU A 477 -29.02 -5.25 15.78
N LEU A 478 -29.91 -4.25 15.72
CA LEU A 478 -29.52 -2.84 15.70
C LEU A 478 -28.86 -2.41 17.02
N GLU A 479 -29.36 -2.89 18.16
CA GLU A 479 -28.74 -2.64 19.48
C GLU A 479 -27.32 -3.24 19.55
N ILE A 480 -27.14 -4.48 19.08
CA ILE A 480 -25.82 -5.13 19.02
C ILE A 480 -24.88 -4.34 18.11
N ARG A 481 -25.36 -3.88 16.94
CA ARG A 481 -24.58 -3.05 16.02
C ARG A 481 -24.16 -1.73 16.66
N GLY A 482 -25.06 -1.10 17.44
CA GLY A 482 -24.75 0.10 18.22
C GLY A 482 -23.62 -0.12 19.22
N ARG A 483 -23.69 -1.22 20.00
CA ARG A 483 -22.62 -1.59 20.96
C ARG A 483 -21.28 -1.87 20.26
N ASN A 484 -21.30 -2.52 19.10
CA ASN A 484 -20.07 -2.75 18.33
C ASN A 484 -19.44 -1.43 17.84
N LEU A 485 -20.25 -0.46 17.41
CA LEU A 485 -19.75 0.86 17.03
C LEU A 485 -19.14 1.62 18.21
N GLU A 486 -19.71 1.47 19.41
CA GLU A 486 -19.16 2.04 20.65
C GLU A 486 -17.80 1.40 21.00
N LEU A 487 -17.72 0.07 20.97
CA LEU A 487 -16.47 -0.67 21.16
C LEU A 487 -15.40 -0.30 20.12
N GLU A 488 -15.78 -0.12 18.86
CA GLU A 488 -14.84 0.35 17.82
C GLU A 488 -14.29 1.75 18.12
N ARG A 489 -15.12 2.66 18.66
CA ARG A 489 -14.67 4.00 19.08
C ARG A 489 -13.71 3.91 20.26
N GLU A 490 -14.02 3.09 21.26
CA GLU A 490 -13.14 2.86 22.40
C GLU A 490 -11.78 2.28 21.96
N LEU A 491 -11.80 1.29 21.05
CA LEU A 491 -10.57 0.72 20.49
C LEU A 491 -9.75 1.75 19.72
N ARG A 492 -10.39 2.61 18.91
CA ARG A 492 -9.68 3.71 18.20
C ARG A 492 -9.04 4.69 19.18
N ASN A 493 -9.74 5.04 20.25
CA ASN A 493 -9.20 5.92 21.29
C ASN A 493 -8.03 5.26 22.04
N ALA A 494 -8.12 3.98 22.37
CA ALA A 494 -7.05 3.23 22.99
C ALA A 494 -5.80 3.13 22.09
N ILE A 495 -5.99 2.89 20.79
CA ILE A 495 -4.90 2.89 19.79
C ILE A 495 -4.23 4.27 19.72
N ALA A 496 -5.02 5.35 19.64
CA ALA A 496 -4.49 6.71 19.57
C ALA A 496 -3.69 7.06 20.85
N ASN A 497 -4.18 6.71 22.03
CA ASN A 497 -3.46 6.90 23.29
C ASN A 497 -2.15 6.09 23.32
N THR A 498 -2.18 4.85 22.86
CA THR A 498 -0.99 4.00 22.79
C THR A 498 0.06 4.58 21.83
N GLN A 499 -0.37 5.06 20.66
CA GLN A 499 0.51 5.74 19.70
C GLN A 499 1.13 7.01 20.29
N HIS A 500 0.36 7.79 21.04
CA HIS A 500 0.87 8.97 21.73
C HIS A 500 1.96 8.61 22.75
N ILE A 501 1.73 7.58 23.57
CA ILE A 501 2.71 7.08 24.53
C ILE A 501 3.98 6.58 23.82
N ILE A 502 3.85 5.82 22.74
CA ILE A 502 4.99 5.34 21.93
C ILE A 502 5.81 6.52 21.39
N SER A 503 5.15 7.58 20.92
CA SER A 503 5.82 8.79 20.44
C SER A 503 6.61 9.49 21.56
N GLN A 504 6.02 9.62 22.75
CA GLN A 504 6.71 10.20 23.92
C GLN A 504 7.91 9.36 24.39
N ILE A 505 7.79 8.03 24.36
CA ILE A 505 8.90 7.13 24.69
C ILE A 505 10.02 7.27 23.65
N SER A 506 9.67 7.38 22.37
CA SER A 506 10.64 7.52 21.27
C SER A 506 11.41 8.83 21.38
N SER A 507 10.73 9.96 21.62
CA SER A 507 11.39 11.26 21.82
C SER A 507 12.28 11.28 23.07
N SER A 508 11.84 10.65 24.16
CA SER A 508 12.64 10.50 25.38
C SER A 508 13.89 9.65 25.14
N ARG A 509 13.76 8.58 24.34
CA ARG A 509 14.89 7.72 23.95
C ARG A 509 15.89 8.48 23.09
N GLU A 510 15.45 9.20 22.07
CA GLU A 510 16.33 10.01 21.20
C GLU A 510 17.08 11.08 21.98
N SER A 511 16.39 11.76 22.91
CA SER A 511 17.01 12.73 23.83
C SER A 511 18.09 12.07 24.69
N ARG A 512 17.81 10.89 25.25
CA ARG A 512 18.77 10.14 26.07
C ARG A 512 19.96 9.65 25.26
N GLU A 513 19.76 9.10 24.06
CA GLU A 513 20.84 8.68 23.17
C GLU A 513 21.74 9.86 22.76
N SER A 514 21.15 11.03 22.49
CA SER A 514 21.90 12.25 22.21
C SER A 514 22.77 12.69 23.39
N ARG A 515 22.24 12.63 24.62
CA ARG A 515 23.00 12.94 25.84
C ARG A 515 24.15 11.96 26.08
N ILE A 516 23.93 10.66 25.86
CA ILE A 516 24.98 9.63 25.99
C ILE A 516 26.08 9.90 24.95
N LYS A 517 25.72 10.15 23.70
CA LYS A 517 26.68 10.45 22.64
C LYS A 517 27.52 11.68 22.95
N ALA A 518 26.90 12.75 23.47
CA ALA A 518 27.61 13.95 23.92
C ALA A 518 28.57 13.67 25.09
N SER A 519 28.13 12.86 26.07
CA SER A 519 28.97 12.43 27.19
C SER A 519 30.17 11.62 26.72
N ASP A 520 29.98 10.67 25.80
CA ASP A 520 31.05 9.85 25.23
C ASP A 520 32.07 10.69 24.45
N THR A 521 31.60 11.68 23.68
CA THR A 521 32.51 12.61 22.98
C THR A 521 33.34 13.46 23.94
N ASN A 522 32.74 13.93 25.04
CA ASN A 522 33.45 14.69 26.06
C ASN A 522 34.48 13.81 26.77
N LEU A 523 34.12 12.61 27.19
CA LEU A 523 35.04 11.66 27.83
C LEU A 523 36.22 11.28 26.92
N ARG A 524 35.97 11.08 25.62
CA ARG A 524 37.06 10.84 24.64
C ARG A 524 37.99 12.03 24.53
N THR A 525 37.44 13.24 24.52
CA THR A 525 38.22 14.48 24.42
C THR A 525 39.07 14.70 25.68
N GLU A 526 38.49 14.51 26.87
CA GLU A 526 39.19 14.58 28.14
C GLU A 526 40.30 13.53 28.24
N ARG A 527 40.03 12.28 27.82
CA ARG A 527 41.03 11.21 27.77
C ARG A 527 42.20 11.59 26.85
N ASN A 528 41.92 12.11 25.66
CA ASN A 528 42.95 12.55 24.72
C ASN A 528 43.79 13.70 25.31
N HIS A 529 43.16 14.67 25.98
CA HIS A 529 43.87 15.75 26.67
C HIS A 529 44.70 15.26 27.86
N ALA A 530 44.19 14.31 28.65
CA ALA A 530 44.94 13.69 29.74
C ALA A 530 46.17 12.93 29.22
N GLN A 531 46.00 12.17 28.14
CA GLN A 531 47.09 11.42 27.51
C GLN A 531 48.15 12.34 26.89
N LYS A 532 47.73 13.44 26.26
CA LYS A 532 48.62 14.49 25.78
C LYS A 532 49.42 15.11 26.93
N ARG A 533 48.76 15.54 28.02
CA ARG A 533 49.43 16.10 29.20
C ARG A 533 50.42 15.12 29.85
N PHE A 534 50.07 13.84 29.94
CA PHE A 534 50.96 12.81 30.47
C PHE A 534 52.23 12.67 29.61
N THR A 535 52.06 12.64 28.29
CA THR A 535 53.19 12.50 27.34
C THR A 535 54.07 13.76 27.33
N GLU A 536 53.46 14.95 27.26
CA GLU A 536 54.20 16.20 27.14
C GLU A 536 54.91 16.62 28.43
N HIS A 537 54.25 16.45 29.58
CA HIS A 537 54.79 16.98 30.84
C HIS A 537 55.46 15.89 31.68
N VAL A 538 54.78 14.76 31.92
CA VAL A 538 55.30 13.76 32.87
C VAL A 538 56.46 12.97 32.25
N GLN A 539 56.32 12.49 31.02
CA GLN A 539 57.37 11.72 30.37
C GLN A 539 58.59 12.58 30.03
N SER A 540 58.37 13.82 29.57
CA SER A 540 59.45 14.77 29.27
C SER A 540 60.21 15.22 30.52
N ASP A 541 59.51 15.60 31.61
CA ASP A 541 60.14 16.02 32.87
C ASP A 541 60.90 14.85 33.51
N PHE A 542 60.34 13.64 33.50
CA PHE A 542 61.03 12.45 34.01
C PHE A 542 62.29 12.13 33.21
N THR A 543 62.24 12.19 31.88
CA THR A 543 63.40 11.96 31.01
C THR A 543 64.47 13.04 31.21
N THR A 544 64.05 14.30 31.36
CA THR A 544 64.95 15.43 31.62
C THR A 544 65.65 15.27 32.96
N ARG A 545 64.92 14.97 34.04
CA ARG A 545 65.51 14.76 35.38
C ARG A 545 66.44 13.56 35.44
N ILE A 546 66.13 12.46 34.76
CA ILE A 546 67.04 11.31 34.66
C ILE A 546 68.33 11.70 33.93
N THR A 547 68.20 12.39 32.80
CA THR A 547 69.34 12.82 31.99
C THR A 547 70.22 13.79 32.77
N GLU A 548 69.62 14.75 33.47
CA GLU A 548 70.34 15.73 34.29
C GLU A 548 71.06 15.07 35.47
N ARG A 549 70.40 14.14 36.20
CA ARG A 549 71.07 13.35 37.26
C ARG A 549 72.19 12.46 36.73
N SER A 550 72.04 11.91 35.52
CA SER A 550 73.08 11.10 34.89
C SER A 550 74.29 11.97 34.52
N ASN A 551 74.05 13.11 33.89
CA ASN A 551 75.09 14.08 33.52
C ASN A 551 75.79 14.64 34.76
N GLN A 552 75.05 14.90 35.85
CA GLN A 552 75.65 15.35 37.10
C GLN A 552 76.58 14.28 37.70
N ARG A 553 76.14 13.02 37.76
CA ARG A 553 76.98 11.91 38.22
C ARG A 553 78.24 11.74 37.37
N ALA A 554 78.13 11.89 36.05
CA ALA A 554 79.29 11.86 35.16
C ALA A 554 80.29 13.00 35.45
N ARG A 555 79.79 14.22 35.70
CA ARG A 555 80.62 15.38 36.09
C ARG A 555 81.29 15.19 37.45
N ASP A 556 80.56 14.66 38.43
CA ASP A 556 81.09 14.39 39.77
C ASP A 556 82.16 13.30 39.73
N PHE A 557 81.93 12.24 38.95
CA PHE A 557 82.90 11.17 38.73
C PHE A 557 84.17 11.71 38.06
N THR A 558 84.03 12.51 37.00
CA THR A 558 85.15 13.16 36.30
C THR A 558 85.95 14.06 37.26
N SER A 559 85.26 14.84 38.09
CA SER A 559 85.89 15.71 39.10
C SER A 559 86.60 14.92 40.20
N SER A 560 86.09 13.74 40.55
CA SER A 560 86.73 12.81 41.50
C SER A 560 88.01 12.21 40.92
N ILE A 561 87.97 11.74 39.67
CA ILE A 561 89.15 11.25 38.94
C ILE A 561 90.21 12.34 38.87
N GLN A 562 89.84 13.58 38.52
CA GLN A 562 90.79 14.68 38.43
C GLN A 562 91.45 15.00 39.79
N ARG A 563 90.71 14.91 40.89
CA ARG A 563 91.27 15.06 42.25
C ARG A 563 92.27 13.96 42.58
N ILE A 564 91.93 12.71 42.29
CA ILE A 564 92.82 11.56 42.51
C ILE A 564 94.11 11.73 41.68
N GLU A 565 93.99 12.10 40.41
CA GLU A 565 95.15 12.39 39.55
C GLU A 565 96.04 13.49 40.10
N ASN A 566 95.45 14.58 40.60
CA ASN A 566 96.20 15.68 41.21
C ASN A 566 96.93 15.20 42.47
N THR A 567 96.27 14.42 43.33
CA THR A 567 96.91 13.84 44.53
C THR A 567 98.08 12.91 44.18
N ILE A 568 97.92 12.06 43.16
CA ILE A 568 99.00 11.20 42.66
C ILE A 568 100.16 12.05 42.14
N ARG A 569 99.87 13.14 41.42
CA ARG A 569 100.88 14.08 40.91
C ARG A 569 101.64 14.75 42.05
N ASP A 570 100.96 15.21 43.09
CA ASP A 570 101.57 15.86 44.25
C ASP A 570 102.44 14.88 45.05
N PHE A 571 101.96 13.64 45.24
CA PHE A 571 102.76 12.59 45.88
C PHE A 571 104.06 12.31 45.10
N ARG A 572 103.95 12.18 43.77
CA ARG A 572 105.12 12.04 42.88
C ARG A 572 106.08 13.22 43.03
N ASN A 573 105.58 14.45 43.00
CA ASN A 573 106.41 15.65 43.12
C ASN A 573 107.14 15.71 44.47
N ASN A 574 106.46 15.37 45.57
CA ASN A 574 107.04 15.32 46.91
C ASN A 574 108.11 14.22 47.03
N ALA A 575 107.84 13.02 46.50
CA ALA A 575 108.82 11.93 46.45
C ALA A 575 110.07 12.33 45.65
N GLN A 576 109.91 13.00 44.50
CA GLN A 576 111.02 13.53 43.71
C GLN A 576 111.82 14.61 44.46
N ALA A 577 111.15 15.51 45.17
CA ALA A 577 111.80 16.53 46.00
C ALA A 577 112.62 15.88 47.13
N ARG A 578 112.03 14.93 47.87
CA ARG A 578 112.74 14.16 48.91
C ARG A 578 113.96 13.43 48.36
N ALA A 579 113.84 12.77 47.22
CA ALA A 579 114.96 12.09 46.57
C ALA A 579 116.08 13.07 46.20
N ARG A 580 115.75 14.26 45.68
CA ARG A 580 116.72 15.32 45.40
C ARG A 580 117.42 15.81 46.67
N THR A 581 116.70 16.02 47.76
CA THR A 581 117.28 16.44 49.06
C THR A 581 118.22 15.39 49.63
N ILE A 582 117.84 14.10 49.59
CA ILE A 582 118.70 12.99 50.03
C ILE A 582 119.98 12.95 49.20
N LEU A 583 119.87 13.00 47.87
CA LEU A 583 121.01 13.03 46.95
C LEU A 583 121.92 14.23 47.21
N HIS A 584 121.35 15.41 47.45
CA HIS A 584 122.12 16.62 47.73
C HIS A 584 122.89 16.52 49.06
N ASN A 585 122.27 16.00 50.12
CA ASN A 585 122.92 15.78 51.41
C ASN A 585 124.04 14.73 51.32
N LEU A 586 123.83 13.65 50.56
CA LEU A 586 124.84 12.63 50.32
C LEU A 586 126.03 13.22 49.56
N TYR A 587 125.77 14.01 48.53
CA TYR A 587 126.80 14.72 47.78
C TYR A 587 127.59 15.69 48.66
N ALA A 588 126.91 16.49 49.48
CA ALA A 588 127.55 17.42 50.43
C ALA A 588 128.46 16.69 51.43
N ARG A 589 127.96 15.62 52.08
CA ARG A 589 128.76 14.79 53.00
C ARG A 589 129.98 14.18 52.32
N THR A 590 129.81 13.68 51.10
CA THR A 590 130.91 13.10 50.32
C THR A 590 131.95 14.17 49.98
N ARG A 591 131.50 15.37 49.59
CA ARG A 591 132.36 16.52 49.33
C ARG A 591 133.15 16.94 50.57
N ASP A 592 132.49 17.02 51.72
CA ASP A 592 133.12 17.42 52.98
C ASP A 592 134.12 16.36 53.46
N ALA A 593 133.81 15.07 53.31
CA ALA A 593 134.74 13.97 53.57
C ALA A 593 135.98 14.04 52.66
N ILE A 594 135.79 14.29 51.35
CA ILE A 594 136.90 14.49 50.40
C ILE A 594 137.74 15.70 50.80
N ASN A 595 137.13 16.80 51.22
CA ASN A 595 137.85 17.99 51.68
C ASN A 595 138.62 17.73 52.99
N ALA A 596 138.04 16.98 53.93
CA ALA A 596 138.73 16.55 55.15
C ALA A 596 139.95 15.67 54.83
N ILE A 597 139.81 14.69 53.92
CA ILE A 597 140.92 13.87 53.43
C ILE A 597 142.01 14.74 52.79
N LYS A 598 141.63 15.73 51.96
CA LYS A 598 142.58 16.69 51.37
C LYS A 598 143.32 17.50 52.43
N ASN A 599 142.64 17.94 53.49
CA ASN A 599 143.24 18.68 54.59
C ASN A 599 144.20 17.80 55.42
N ILE A 600 143.83 16.55 55.70
CA ILE A 600 144.71 15.56 56.34
C ILE A 600 145.97 15.36 55.49
N TYR A 601 145.81 15.20 54.17
CA TYR A 601 146.93 15.05 53.26
C TYR A 601 147.82 16.30 53.21
N ARG A 602 147.22 17.50 53.26
CA ARG A 602 147.96 18.78 53.32
C ARG A 602 148.76 18.89 54.62
N ASN A 603 148.17 18.56 55.77
CA ASN A 603 148.88 18.51 57.06
C ASN A 603 149.98 17.45 57.09
N ALA A 604 149.73 16.25 56.55
CA ALA A 604 150.74 15.21 56.43
C ALA A 604 151.91 15.66 55.54
N LYS A 605 151.61 16.32 54.42
CA LYS A 605 152.62 16.90 53.52
C LYS A 605 153.46 17.98 54.22
N GLU A 606 152.86 18.83 55.05
CA GLU A 606 153.61 19.83 55.84
C GLU A 606 154.46 19.18 56.93
N ARG A 607 153.95 18.18 57.66
CA ARG A 607 154.75 17.43 58.65
C ARG A 607 155.90 16.64 58.04
N ILE A 608 155.71 16.07 56.84
CA ILE A 608 156.78 15.42 56.07
C ILE A 608 157.82 16.47 55.66
N ARG A 609 157.40 17.67 55.25
CA ARG A 609 158.32 18.75 54.88
C ARG A 609 159.19 19.19 56.06
N ASP A 610 158.62 19.33 57.26
CA ASP A 610 159.36 19.70 58.47
C ASP A 610 160.30 18.58 58.97
N PHE A 611 159.92 17.31 58.81
CA PHE A 611 160.70 16.17 59.26
C PHE A 611 162.01 15.96 58.49
N PHE A 612 162.04 16.28 57.19
CA PHE A 612 163.21 16.05 56.34
C PHE A 612 164.21 17.23 56.29
N GLN A 613 164.03 18.27 57.10
CA GLN A 613 164.92 19.44 57.12
C GLN A 613 166.17 19.27 58.01
N ARG A 614 166.41 18.08 58.57
CA ARG A 614 167.69 17.70 59.20
C ARG A 614 168.13 16.30 58.77
N SER A 615 169.10 16.29 57.85
CA SER A 615 170.03 15.19 57.53
C SER A 615 169.58 14.12 56.52
N ASP A 616 170.38 14.06 55.45
CA ASP A 616 170.74 12.95 54.55
C ASP A 616 170.03 12.76 53.19
N GLU A 617 170.84 12.98 52.14
CA GLU A 617 170.49 13.37 50.76
C GLU A 617 170.14 12.18 49.83
N ARG A 618 170.00 10.97 50.37
CA ARG A 618 169.64 9.76 49.59
C ARG A 618 168.15 9.40 49.60
N LEU A 619 167.39 9.88 50.58
CA LEU A 619 165.95 9.59 50.72
C LEU A 619 165.07 10.43 49.77
N SER A 620 165.54 11.62 49.38
CA SER A 620 164.79 12.57 48.54
C SER A 620 164.40 12.00 47.17
N ARG A 621 165.29 11.24 46.52
CA ARG A 621 165.01 10.65 45.19
C ARG A 621 164.01 9.48 45.22
N ARG A 622 163.86 8.78 46.35
CA ARG A 622 162.89 7.67 46.48
C ARG A 622 161.48 8.18 46.72
N MET A 623 161.35 9.22 47.55
CA MET A 623 160.08 9.88 47.84
C MET A 623 159.49 10.60 46.61
N GLU A 624 160.34 11.13 45.72
CA GLU A 624 159.90 11.75 44.46
C GLU A 624 159.30 10.73 43.46
N GLN A 625 159.83 9.49 43.45
CA GLN A 625 159.28 8.39 42.66
C GLN A 625 157.91 7.93 43.19
N GLU A 626 157.77 7.77 44.51
CA GLU A 626 156.50 7.37 45.14
C GLU A 626 155.41 8.45 44.99
N THR A 627 155.78 9.74 45.05
CA THR A 627 154.81 10.81 44.78
C THR A 627 154.36 10.86 43.32
N ARG A 628 155.22 10.50 42.34
CA ARG A 628 154.80 10.36 40.94
C ARG A 628 153.87 9.17 40.74
N GLU A 629 154.12 8.04 41.39
CA GLU A 629 153.20 6.89 41.35
C GLU A 629 151.85 7.19 42.00
N LEU A 630 151.84 7.88 43.14
CA LEU A 630 150.61 8.31 43.80
C LEU A 630 149.81 9.29 42.94
N HIS A 631 150.47 10.23 42.26
CA HIS A 631 149.85 11.16 41.31
C HIS A 631 149.25 10.42 40.10
N ALA A 632 149.96 9.42 39.56
CA ALA A 632 149.45 8.59 38.47
C ALA A 632 148.21 7.78 38.91
N LYS A 633 148.24 7.17 40.10
CA LYS A 633 147.10 6.42 40.66
C LYS A 633 145.89 7.32 40.94
N THR A 634 146.10 8.53 41.45
CA THR A 634 145.00 9.49 41.67
C THR A 634 144.40 9.98 40.36
N THR A 635 145.23 10.22 39.34
CA THR A 635 144.74 10.60 37.99
C THR A 635 143.94 9.46 37.34
N GLN A 636 144.37 8.21 37.53
CA GLN A 636 143.64 7.03 37.05
C GLN A 636 142.31 6.82 37.78
N LEU A 637 142.26 7.10 39.08
CA LEU A 637 141.02 7.06 39.87
C LEU A 637 140.03 8.12 39.40
N ASP A 638 140.51 9.35 39.15
CA ASP A 638 139.70 10.47 38.69
C ASP A 638 139.09 10.19 37.29
N ARG A 639 139.85 9.52 36.41
CA ARG A 639 139.35 9.03 35.12
C ARG A 639 138.23 7.99 35.29
N LYS A 640 138.40 7.01 36.18
CA LYS A 640 137.37 5.99 36.46
C LYS A 640 136.09 6.59 37.04
N ILE A 641 136.20 7.63 37.89
CA ILE A 641 135.04 8.33 38.44
C ILE A 641 134.26 9.06 37.32
N ARG A 642 134.96 9.69 36.36
CA ARG A 642 134.30 10.32 35.19
C ARG A 642 133.59 9.30 34.31
N GLU A 643 134.22 8.15 34.03
CA GLU A 643 133.58 7.06 33.26
C GLU A 643 132.33 6.50 33.96
N TYR A 644 132.36 6.37 35.30
CA TYR A 644 131.20 5.93 36.09
C TYR A 644 130.06 6.95 36.09
N ASN A 645 130.37 8.25 36.22
CA ASN A 645 129.36 9.31 36.14
C ASN A 645 128.70 9.41 34.75
N GLN A 646 129.48 9.20 33.67
CA GLN A 646 128.94 9.14 32.31
C GLN A 646 127.94 7.97 32.13
N LYS A 647 128.21 6.82 32.76
CA LYS A 647 127.28 5.68 32.77
C LYS A 647 125.95 6.01 33.47
N ILE A 648 126.00 6.73 34.59
CA ILE A 648 124.78 7.17 35.31
C ILE A 648 123.94 8.15 34.48
N GLU A 649 124.57 9.06 33.73
CA GLU A 649 123.85 9.97 32.83
C GLU A 649 123.21 9.24 31.64
N ASN A 650 123.91 8.24 31.09
CA ASN A 650 123.36 7.41 30.01
C ASN A 650 122.15 6.57 30.49
N GLU A 651 122.18 6.00 31.69
CA GLU A 651 121.06 5.26 32.28
C GLU A 651 119.84 6.16 32.57
N ARG A 652 120.07 7.41 33.02
CA ARG A 652 118.99 8.42 33.18
C ARG A 652 118.35 8.82 31.86
N SER A 653 119.09 8.73 30.75
CA SER A 653 118.60 9.06 29.41
C SER A 653 117.71 7.95 28.84
N TYR A 654 118.04 6.69 29.11
CA TYR A 654 117.23 5.53 28.71
C TYR A 654 115.87 5.45 29.43
N SER A 655 115.77 5.96 30.67
CA SER A 655 114.50 5.94 31.43
C SER A 655 113.46 6.97 30.93
N ARG A 656 113.83 7.91 30.06
CA ARG A 656 112.88 8.83 29.39
C ARG A 656 112.37 8.33 28.03
N GLY A 657 112.84 7.17 27.55
CA GLY A 657 112.61 6.67 26.19
C GLY A 657 111.51 5.60 26.02
N TYR A 658 110.87 5.14 27.09
CA TYR A 658 109.63 4.35 27.02
C TYR A 658 108.53 5.26 27.58
N GLY A 659 107.74 5.94 26.76
CA GLY A 659 106.71 5.32 25.92
C GLY A 659 105.41 5.43 26.70
N ARG A 660 104.64 6.52 26.52
CA ARG A 660 103.72 6.80 25.40
C ARG A 660 102.36 6.15 25.61
#